data_AF-A0A7C6XEV6-F1
#
_entry.id   AF-A0A7C6XEV6-F1
#
_cell.length_a   1.000
_cell.length_b   1.000
_cell.length_c   1.000
_cell.angle_alpha   90.00
_cell.angle_beta   90.00
_cell.angle_gamma   90.00
#
_symmetry.space_group_name_H-M   'P 1'
#
loop_
_entity.id
_entity.type
_entity.pdbx_description
1 polymer ?
#
loop_
_entity_poly.entity_id
_entity_poly.type
_entity_poly.pdbx_seq_one_letter_code
_entity_poly.pdbx_strand_id
1 'polypeptide(L)'
;MRLLAYAIAWVCAASFCLAAPQPGNRIQNGGITEVEGDKPAQWGTYVAGGEAPLFTVEEDGARGKVLRLEATHEKTRGFWVSPGFPVTPGERLTVSAIMRSALTKGSAMLSIGFRGADGLAFGICDLAHLRGTAEWEARAQSVEVPADAKSGYLTLGVGPGTTGTIWGDDFTVVACPLRISLEESSLKSAAGRVLGFSLEATGDLPEKIRVELRLDGDGKPQERVLETAGKRRFDVAFQTDRVDALQIAAHVFSPEGLLLAADTLEAPAVMEVSLGEASYRNTLFVTKNGPRVLEGSVGLNAEPAVLEKLTLRTALVASGNATPLATHEARVTGNRVPFRLGLSRVPNGRYRLQLALSSGGKTIAQTEQPFAIREEGPHTVRIDEHHNLIIGGKPFFPHGVYGGAPPDQLPNIKAGGFNTLFAYDSNPESLRKLLDKAQEVGLRVMISAALPFAGKLPAERDKLREVVLGLKDHSALLGWYLYDEPDGQGVAPSIIRDLHEAVSEFDPDHPTWVVFDKPDAFHRYAGVSDLFMIDPYPLLATRYPLTKVSDWMETAHAAVKRRQPVIAVPQAFGWDVVTNVPKVSYQTPTPAEYRAMAYLALAHDARGLAPYCYHVYTEYDASKKGWPWKLGGYLPDKQPRLWEGMTAVAREVNALAPALLCADRQPFVEGAIHGIRLRPAGGKETVILVNPGEEPAPIPVGLRRNMRVIIPEGAGAPPETLARYGVLVMERAGQ
;
A
#
# COMPACT_ATOMS: atom_id res chain seq x y z
N MET A 1 -15.81 6.18 23.18
CA MET A 1 -16.98 5.59 22.50
C MET A 1 -16.45 4.46 21.63
N ARG A 2 -16.70 3.14 21.76
CA ARG A 2 -17.85 2.41 22.30
C ARG A 2 -19.17 3.09 21.98
N LEU A 3 -19.46 3.16 20.68
CA LEU A 3 -20.79 3.32 20.08
C LEU A 3 -20.67 3.06 18.57
N LEU A 4 -20.26 1.84 18.22
CA LEU A 4 -20.61 1.19 16.95
C LEU A 4 -20.62 -0.34 17.15
N ALA A 5 -21.12 -0.76 18.32
CA ALA A 5 -21.26 -2.16 18.72
C ALA A 5 -22.74 -2.61 18.72
N TYR A 6 -23.62 -1.88 18.03
CA TYR A 6 -25.05 -2.21 17.95
C TYR A 6 -25.54 -2.10 16.50
N ALA A 7 -25.21 -3.11 15.70
CA ALA A 7 -26.00 -3.59 14.56
C ALA A 7 -25.48 -4.94 14.00
N ILE A 8 -24.84 -5.80 14.81
CA ILE A 8 -24.39 -7.16 14.40
C ILE A 8 -24.92 -8.25 15.34
N ALA A 9 -25.73 -7.88 16.34
CA ALA A 9 -26.46 -8.84 17.16
C ALA A 9 -27.94 -8.84 16.73
N TRP A 10 -28.42 -10.02 16.33
CA TRP A 10 -29.80 -10.38 15.92
C TRP A 10 -30.13 -10.28 14.42
N VAL A 11 -29.90 -11.38 13.68
CA VAL A 11 -30.96 -12.21 13.08
C VAL A 11 -30.45 -13.68 13.03
N CYS A 12 -31.23 -14.57 13.65
CA CYS A 12 -31.29 -16.03 13.59
C CYS A 12 -30.06 -16.89 13.95
N ALA A 13 -29.97 -17.21 15.25
CA ALA A 13 -29.57 -18.54 15.68
C ALA A 13 -30.75 -19.52 15.50
N ALA A 14 -30.61 -20.47 14.58
CA ALA A 14 -31.45 -21.67 14.54
C ALA A 14 -30.62 -22.85 14.00
N SER A 15 -30.39 -23.84 14.85
CA SER A 15 -29.82 -25.13 14.50
C SER A 15 -30.89 -25.97 13.79
N PHE A 16 -30.83 -26.19 12.46
CA PHE A 16 -31.64 -27.21 11.77
C PHE A 16 -30.97 -27.78 10.51
N CYS A 17 -31.33 -29.02 10.18
CA CYS A 17 -30.66 -29.98 9.30
C CYS A 17 -30.62 -29.65 7.80
N LEU A 18 -29.41 -29.85 7.24
CA LEU A 18 -28.99 -30.36 5.92
C LEU A 18 -30.03 -30.43 4.76
N ALA A 19 -29.89 -29.52 3.81
CA ALA A 19 -29.82 -29.88 2.39
C ALA A 19 -28.34 -30.12 2.04
N ALA A 20 -28.03 -31.19 1.31
CA ALA A 20 -26.65 -31.58 1.05
C ALA A 20 -25.96 -30.53 0.13
N PRO A 21 -24.83 -29.94 0.55
CA PRO A 21 -24.01 -29.15 -0.37
C PRO A 21 -23.55 -30.02 -1.54
N GLN A 22 -23.22 -29.40 -2.68
CA GLN A 22 -22.40 -30.10 -3.69
C GLN A 22 -21.17 -30.69 -2.98
N PRO A 23 -20.72 -31.92 -3.32
CA PRO A 23 -19.65 -32.58 -2.59
C PRO A 23 -18.42 -31.68 -2.42
N GLY A 24 -18.12 -31.29 -1.18
CA GLY A 24 -16.96 -30.44 -0.85
C GLY A 24 -17.20 -28.92 -0.81
N ASN A 25 -18.38 -28.42 -1.21
CA ASN A 25 -18.72 -27.00 -1.09
C ASN A 25 -19.10 -26.63 0.35
N ARG A 26 -18.44 -25.62 0.93
CA ARG A 26 -18.65 -25.19 2.32
C ARG A 26 -19.78 -24.17 2.48
N ILE A 27 -20.18 -23.47 1.42
CA ILE A 27 -21.27 -22.49 1.47
C ILE A 27 -22.63 -23.20 1.32
N GLN A 28 -23.59 -22.85 2.18
CA GLN A 28 -24.96 -23.34 2.10
C GLN A 28 -25.77 -22.52 1.09
N ASN A 29 -26.66 -23.19 0.36
CA ASN A 29 -27.51 -22.60 -0.67
C ASN A 29 -26.71 -21.74 -1.69
N GLY A 30 -25.54 -22.24 -2.14
CA GLY A 30 -24.67 -21.52 -3.07
C GLY A 30 -25.22 -21.41 -4.50
N GLY A 31 -26.08 -22.34 -4.93
CA GLY A 31 -26.78 -22.29 -6.23
C GLY A 31 -28.19 -21.68 -6.15
N ILE A 32 -28.50 -20.97 -5.05
CA ILE A 32 -29.70 -20.13 -4.89
C ILE A 32 -31.04 -20.86 -5.16
N THR A 33 -31.09 -22.18 -4.96
CA THR A 33 -32.29 -23.00 -5.26
C THR A 33 -33.41 -22.81 -4.23
N GLU A 34 -33.05 -22.50 -2.99
CA GLU A 34 -33.97 -22.27 -1.87
C GLU A 34 -34.18 -20.77 -1.64
N VAL A 35 -35.45 -20.33 -1.60
CA VAL A 35 -35.84 -18.92 -1.50
C VAL A 35 -36.94 -18.74 -0.48
N GLU A 36 -36.80 -17.73 0.37
CA GLU A 36 -37.77 -17.28 1.37
C GLU A 36 -38.19 -15.83 1.05
N GLY A 37 -39.35 -15.66 0.42
CA GLY A 37 -39.81 -14.36 -0.08
C GLY A 37 -38.94 -13.87 -1.24
N ASP A 38 -38.38 -12.67 -1.13
CA ASP A 38 -37.48 -12.09 -2.16
C ASP A 38 -35.99 -12.40 -1.89
N LYS A 39 -35.70 -13.29 -0.95
CA LYS A 39 -34.32 -13.59 -0.52
C LYS A 39 -33.97 -15.07 -0.68
N PRO A 40 -32.75 -15.40 -1.12
CA PRO A 40 -32.18 -16.73 -0.89
C PRO A 40 -32.30 -17.16 0.58
N ALA A 41 -32.74 -18.40 0.84
CA ALA A 41 -32.78 -18.94 2.20
C ALA A 41 -31.41 -18.84 2.87
N GLN A 42 -31.38 -18.42 4.14
CA GLN A 42 -30.20 -18.26 5.01
C GLN A 42 -29.21 -17.14 4.64
N TRP A 43 -29.29 -16.58 3.45
CA TRP A 43 -28.47 -15.45 3.02
C TRP A 43 -29.05 -14.14 3.57
N GLY A 44 -28.16 -13.23 3.97
CA GLY A 44 -28.48 -11.92 4.52
C GLY A 44 -28.22 -10.78 3.56
N THR A 45 -28.60 -9.58 4.00
CA THR A 45 -28.31 -8.31 3.31
C THR A 45 -27.65 -7.34 4.28
N TYR A 46 -26.63 -6.62 3.84
CA TYR A 46 -25.97 -5.59 4.63
C TYR A 46 -25.98 -4.26 3.87
N VAL A 47 -26.38 -3.16 4.53
CA VAL A 47 -26.45 -1.81 3.97
C VAL A 47 -25.62 -0.89 4.85
N ALA A 48 -24.56 -0.31 4.28
CA ALA A 48 -23.48 0.33 5.03
C ALA A 48 -23.52 1.86 4.95
N GLY A 49 -24.63 2.48 5.35
CA GLY A 49 -24.86 3.91 5.17
C GLY A 49 -25.08 4.29 3.70
N GLY A 50 -26.07 5.17 3.46
CA GLY A 50 -26.63 5.40 2.12
C GLY A 50 -28.00 4.72 1.96
N GLU A 51 -28.52 4.67 0.74
CA GLU A 51 -29.78 3.97 0.46
C GLU A 51 -29.51 2.51 0.04
N ALA A 52 -30.44 1.63 0.40
CA ALA A 52 -30.33 0.20 0.10
C ALA A 52 -30.48 -0.05 -1.41
N PRO A 53 -29.68 -0.95 -2.01
CA PRO A 53 -30.00 -1.47 -3.34
C PRO A 53 -31.27 -2.32 -3.27
N LEU A 54 -31.87 -2.53 -4.45
CA LEU A 54 -32.94 -3.50 -4.58
C LEU A 54 -32.34 -4.91 -4.60
N PHE A 55 -32.59 -5.66 -3.54
CA PHE A 55 -32.17 -7.05 -3.37
C PHE A 55 -33.33 -7.98 -3.71
N THR A 56 -33.19 -8.80 -4.74
CA THR A 56 -34.21 -9.80 -5.14
C THR A 56 -33.55 -11.10 -5.60
N VAL A 57 -34.33 -12.18 -5.66
CA VAL A 57 -33.99 -13.36 -6.45
C VAL A 57 -34.74 -13.29 -7.78
N GLU A 58 -34.05 -13.53 -8.88
CA GLU A 58 -34.61 -13.51 -10.24
C GLU A 58 -34.56 -14.92 -10.85
N GLU A 59 -35.54 -15.27 -11.69
CA GLU A 59 -35.49 -16.47 -12.53
C GLU A 59 -34.76 -16.15 -13.85
N ASP A 60 -33.58 -16.72 -14.05
CA ASP A 60 -32.80 -16.69 -15.29
C ASP A 60 -32.94 -18.07 -15.97
N GLY A 61 -33.64 -18.13 -17.10
CA GLY A 61 -34.16 -19.39 -17.64
C GLY A 61 -33.17 -20.55 -17.81
N ALA A 62 -31.87 -20.27 -18.05
CA ALA A 62 -30.85 -21.31 -18.16
C ALA A 62 -30.23 -21.72 -16.82
N ARG A 63 -30.32 -20.86 -15.79
CA ARG A 63 -29.69 -21.03 -14.47
C ARG A 63 -30.69 -21.30 -13.35
N GLY A 64 -31.99 -21.10 -13.60
CA GLY A 64 -33.00 -21.12 -12.57
C GLY A 64 -32.95 -19.83 -11.76
N LYS A 65 -32.75 -19.93 -10.45
CA LYS A 65 -32.82 -18.78 -9.55
C LYS A 65 -31.44 -18.17 -9.32
N VAL A 66 -31.33 -16.85 -9.42
CA VAL A 66 -30.06 -16.13 -9.26
C VAL A 66 -30.22 -14.95 -8.29
N LEU A 67 -29.15 -14.59 -7.59
CA LEU A 67 -29.13 -13.33 -6.83
C LEU A 67 -29.15 -12.16 -7.79
N ARG A 68 -29.95 -11.15 -7.47
CA ARG A 68 -29.96 -9.86 -8.14
C ARG A 68 -29.75 -8.74 -7.14
N LEU A 69 -28.91 -7.79 -7.50
CA LEU A 69 -28.71 -6.55 -6.75
C LEU A 69 -28.70 -5.39 -7.74
N GLU A 70 -29.66 -4.49 -7.60
CA GLU A 70 -29.77 -3.28 -8.41
C GLU A 70 -29.46 -2.02 -7.59
N ALA A 71 -28.40 -1.31 -8.00
CA ALA A 71 -28.09 0.02 -7.53
C ALA A 71 -28.86 1.06 -8.36
N THR A 72 -29.94 1.57 -7.78
CA THR A 72 -30.86 2.52 -8.41
C THR A 72 -30.31 3.94 -8.49
N HIS A 73 -29.32 4.30 -7.66
CA HIS A 73 -28.69 5.63 -7.67
C HIS A 73 -27.25 5.60 -7.13
N GLU A 74 -26.51 6.70 -7.31
CA GLU A 74 -25.09 6.77 -6.93
C GLU A 74 -24.82 6.73 -5.42
N LYS A 75 -25.82 6.93 -4.55
CA LYS A 75 -25.63 6.80 -3.09
C LYS A 75 -25.89 5.37 -2.59
N THR A 76 -26.15 4.42 -3.50
CA THR A 76 -26.53 3.07 -3.10
C THR A 76 -25.31 2.35 -2.56
N ARG A 77 -25.46 1.69 -1.41
CA ARG A 77 -24.40 0.86 -0.83
C ARG A 77 -25.00 -0.34 -0.13
N GLY A 78 -24.72 -1.53 -0.63
CA GLY A 78 -25.21 -2.74 0.01
C GLY A 78 -24.65 -4.01 -0.60
N PHE A 79 -24.79 -5.09 0.15
CA PHE A 79 -24.19 -6.38 -0.11
C PHE A 79 -25.19 -7.51 0.21
N TRP A 80 -25.31 -8.48 -0.68
CA TRP A 80 -25.70 -9.83 -0.29
C TRP A 80 -24.59 -10.42 0.58
N VAL A 81 -24.97 -11.15 1.63
CA VAL A 81 -24.04 -11.78 2.58
C VAL A 81 -24.42 -13.24 2.72
N SER A 82 -23.49 -14.15 2.46
CA SER A 82 -23.76 -15.58 2.59
C SER A 82 -23.90 -16.03 4.05
N PRO A 83 -24.46 -17.23 4.29
CA PRO A 83 -24.25 -17.94 5.54
C PRO A 83 -22.75 -18.09 5.84
N GLY A 84 -22.41 -18.07 7.13
CA GLY A 84 -21.04 -18.34 7.56
C GLY A 84 -20.68 -19.82 7.42
N PHE A 85 -19.45 -20.11 7.06
CA PHE A 85 -18.94 -21.47 6.90
C PHE A 85 -17.64 -21.68 7.71
N PRO A 86 -17.36 -22.90 8.20
CA PRO A 86 -16.17 -23.16 9.00
C PRO A 86 -14.89 -23.07 8.16
N VAL A 87 -13.83 -22.55 8.78
CA VAL A 87 -12.49 -22.46 8.20
C VAL A 87 -11.42 -22.87 9.22
N THR A 88 -10.27 -23.30 8.71
CA THR A 88 -9.07 -23.69 9.45
C THR A 88 -7.97 -22.69 9.15
N PRO A 89 -7.42 -22.00 10.15
CA PRO A 89 -6.27 -21.11 9.99
C PRO A 89 -5.13 -21.72 9.16
N GLY A 90 -4.63 -20.97 8.18
CA GLY A 90 -3.54 -21.37 7.29
C GLY A 90 -3.93 -22.32 6.15
N GLU A 91 -5.18 -22.81 6.11
CA GLU A 91 -5.64 -23.56 4.94
C GLU A 91 -5.85 -22.63 3.74
N ARG A 92 -5.81 -23.18 2.52
CA ARG A 92 -6.19 -22.45 1.31
C ARG A 92 -7.57 -22.88 0.84
N LEU A 93 -8.36 -21.91 0.43
CA LEU A 93 -9.70 -22.09 -0.14
C LEU A 93 -9.72 -21.57 -1.56
N THR A 94 -10.44 -22.24 -2.45
CA THR A 94 -10.81 -21.72 -3.76
C THR A 94 -12.26 -21.25 -3.68
N VAL A 95 -12.49 -19.97 -3.97
CA VAL A 95 -13.84 -19.39 -4.04
C VAL A 95 -14.20 -19.18 -5.49
N SER A 96 -15.41 -19.55 -5.90
CA SER A 96 -15.93 -19.24 -7.24
C SER A 96 -17.39 -18.78 -7.20
N ALA A 97 -17.80 -18.07 -8.26
CA ALA A 97 -19.20 -17.74 -8.54
C ALA A 97 -19.38 -17.53 -10.04
N ILE A 98 -20.58 -17.74 -10.56
CA ILE A 98 -20.94 -17.31 -11.91
C ILE A 98 -21.70 -16.00 -11.81
N MET A 99 -21.23 -14.98 -12.53
CA MET A 99 -21.66 -13.61 -12.33
C MET A 99 -21.96 -12.89 -13.63
N ARG A 100 -22.87 -11.93 -13.58
CA ARG A 100 -23.24 -11.05 -14.70
C ARG A 100 -23.33 -9.62 -14.19
N SER A 101 -23.03 -8.63 -15.04
CA SER A 101 -23.19 -7.22 -14.70
C SER A 101 -23.79 -6.40 -15.83
N ALA A 102 -24.55 -5.39 -15.46
CA ALA A 102 -25.05 -4.32 -16.32
C ALA A 102 -24.91 -3.00 -15.55
N LEU A 103 -23.67 -2.62 -15.26
CA LEU A 103 -23.35 -1.42 -14.49
C LEU A 103 -23.15 -0.23 -15.42
N THR A 104 -23.86 0.86 -15.16
CA THR A 104 -23.75 2.11 -15.92
C THR A 104 -22.69 3.05 -15.34
N LYS A 105 -22.40 2.92 -14.03
CA LYS A 105 -21.37 3.68 -13.32
C LYS A 105 -20.83 2.85 -12.15
N GLY A 106 -19.58 3.10 -11.76
CA GLY A 106 -18.96 2.47 -10.59
C GLY A 106 -18.58 1.00 -10.81
N SER A 107 -18.57 0.23 -9.72
CA SER A 107 -18.15 -1.17 -9.74
C SER A 107 -18.84 -1.99 -8.64
N ALA A 108 -19.07 -3.26 -8.92
CA ALA A 108 -19.48 -4.24 -7.93
C ALA A 108 -18.31 -5.15 -7.54
N MET A 109 -18.49 -5.85 -6.42
CA MET A 109 -17.44 -6.66 -5.81
C MET A 109 -18.00 -7.95 -5.22
N LEU A 110 -17.33 -9.06 -5.55
CA LEU A 110 -17.38 -10.29 -4.78
C LEU A 110 -16.20 -10.29 -3.80
N SER A 111 -16.45 -10.53 -2.52
CA SER A 111 -15.41 -10.61 -1.50
C SER A 111 -15.65 -11.80 -0.58
N ILE A 112 -14.59 -12.28 0.06
CA ILE A 112 -14.65 -13.18 1.22
C ILE A 112 -14.21 -12.40 2.46
N GLY A 113 -14.96 -12.52 3.56
CA GLY A 113 -14.55 -12.03 4.87
C GLY A 113 -14.42 -13.16 5.87
N PHE A 114 -13.67 -12.94 6.95
CA PHE A 114 -13.49 -13.90 8.03
C PHE A 114 -14.04 -13.37 9.34
N ARG A 115 -14.37 -14.27 10.27
CA ARG A 115 -14.79 -13.90 11.63
C ARG A 115 -13.91 -14.58 12.66
N GLY A 116 -13.55 -13.82 13.70
CA GLY A 116 -12.76 -14.30 14.83
C GLY A 116 -13.59 -15.15 15.80
N ALA A 117 -12.96 -15.62 16.87
CA ALA A 117 -13.65 -16.34 17.95
C ALA A 117 -14.70 -15.47 18.68
N ASP A 118 -14.54 -14.15 18.62
CA ASP A 118 -15.48 -13.16 19.14
C ASP A 118 -16.66 -12.88 18.19
N GLY A 119 -16.66 -13.49 17.00
CA GLY A 119 -17.65 -13.29 15.95
C GLY A 119 -17.48 -11.99 15.16
N LEU A 120 -16.45 -11.18 15.43
CA LEU A 120 -16.19 -9.95 14.70
C LEU A 120 -15.59 -10.23 13.33
N ALA A 121 -16.09 -9.52 12.31
CA ALA A 121 -15.60 -9.62 10.95
C ALA A 121 -14.24 -8.91 10.79
N PHE A 122 -13.32 -9.53 10.05
CA PHE A 122 -12.00 -9.01 9.71
C PHE A 122 -11.47 -9.64 8.41
N GLY A 123 -10.37 -9.11 7.86
CA GLY A 123 -9.63 -9.74 6.76
C GLY A 123 -10.44 -9.90 5.48
N ILE A 124 -11.20 -8.87 5.09
CA ILE A 124 -12.01 -8.92 3.86
C ILE A 124 -11.07 -8.87 2.65
N CYS A 125 -11.14 -9.90 1.82
CA CYS A 125 -10.38 -10.02 0.59
C CYS A 125 -11.33 -9.92 -0.60
N ASP A 126 -11.03 -8.99 -1.52
CA ASP A 126 -11.81 -8.77 -2.73
C ASP A 126 -11.39 -9.80 -3.78
N LEU A 127 -12.36 -10.60 -4.24
CA LEU A 127 -12.15 -11.77 -5.10
C LEU A 127 -12.42 -11.49 -6.57
N ALA A 128 -13.36 -10.59 -6.86
CA ALA A 128 -13.67 -10.17 -8.21
C ALA A 128 -14.27 -8.77 -8.24
N HIS A 129 -13.86 -7.96 -9.20
CA HIS A 129 -14.43 -6.66 -9.49
C HIS A 129 -15.17 -6.66 -10.82
N LEU A 130 -16.44 -6.24 -10.81
CA LEU A 130 -17.27 -6.14 -12.00
C LEU A 130 -17.49 -4.67 -12.36
N ARG A 131 -17.35 -4.36 -13.64
CA ARG A 131 -17.56 -3.02 -14.21
C ARG A 131 -18.26 -3.14 -15.55
N GLY A 132 -19.04 -2.13 -15.91
CA GLY A 132 -19.74 -2.11 -17.19
C GLY A 132 -20.72 -3.27 -17.35
N THR A 133 -20.98 -3.61 -18.62
CA THR A 133 -21.83 -4.73 -19.00
C THR A 133 -20.97 -5.95 -19.33
N ALA A 134 -21.26 -7.07 -18.68
CA ALA A 134 -20.63 -8.36 -18.94
C ALA A 134 -21.70 -9.45 -18.89
N GLU A 135 -21.63 -10.39 -19.84
CA GLU A 135 -22.45 -11.60 -19.82
C GLU A 135 -22.03 -12.56 -18.70
N TRP A 136 -22.81 -13.61 -18.48
CA TRP A 136 -22.53 -14.62 -17.44
C TRP A 136 -21.13 -15.22 -17.58
N GLU A 137 -20.28 -15.01 -16.58
CA GLU A 137 -18.91 -15.48 -16.55
C GLU A 137 -18.54 -16.08 -15.19
N ALA A 138 -17.77 -17.17 -15.20
CA ALA A 138 -17.22 -17.75 -13.99
C ALA A 138 -16.06 -16.89 -13.47
N ARG A 139 -16.15 -16.48 -12.21
CA ARG A 139 -15.09 -15.83 -11.43
C ARG A 139 -14.60 -16.81 -10.40
N ALA A 140 -13.28 -16.89 -10.22
CA ALA A 140 -12.71 -17.71 -9.18
C ALA A 140 -11.36 -17.17 -8.70
N GLN A 141 -11.09 -17.32 -7.41
CA GLN A 141 -9.82 -16.95 -6.79
C GLN A 141 -9.54 -17.78 -5.54
N SER A 142 -8.26 -18.07 -5.32
CA SER A 142 -7.76 -18.77 -4.14
C SER A 142 -7.39 -17.77 -3.05
N VAL A 143 -7.71 -18.10 -1.81
CA VAL A 143 -7.44 -17.28 -0.62
C VAL A 143 -6.86 -18.15 0.49
N GLU A 144 -5.90 -17.60 1.22
CA GLU A 144 -5.36 -18.24 2.44
C GLU A 144 -6.15 -17.77 3.66
N VAL A 145 -6.53 -18.71 4.51
CA VAL A 145 -7.33 -18.42 5.71
C VAL A 145 -6.43 -17.79 6.78
N PRO A 146 -6.79 -16.59 7.30
CA PRO A 146 -6.00 -15.92 8.33
C PRO A 146 -5.86 -16.72 9.63
N ALA A 147 -4.77 -16.48 10.37
CA ALA A 147 -4.43 -17.19 11.61
C ALA A 147 -5.55 -17.20 12.68
N ASP A 148 -6.32 -16.11 12.77
CA ASP A 148 -7.35 -15.92 13.79
C ASP A 148 -8.77 -16.29 13.32
N ALA A 149 -8.93 -16.77 12.09
CA ALA A 149 -10.23 -17.02 11.50
C ALA A 149 -10.89 -18.30 12.07
N LYS A 150 -12.18 -18.20 12.40
CA LYS A 150 -13.02 -19.33 12.83
C LYS A 150 -14.12 -19.66 11.83
N SER A 151 -14.64 -18.65 11.15
CA SER A 151 -15.55 -18.84 10.02
C SER A 151 -15.25 -17.85 8.90
N GLY A 152 -15.66 -18.20 7.69
CA GLY A 152 -15.67 -17.32 6.52
C GLY A 152 -17.10 -17.01 6.09
N TYR A 153 -17.27 -15.97 5.28
CA TYR A 153 -18.52 -15.62 4.62
C TYR A 153 -18.22 -14.90 3.30
N LEU A 154 -19.12 -15.00 2.33
CA LEU A 154 -19.02 -14.27 1.06
C LEU A 154 -19.90 -13.02 1.09
N THR A 155 -19.48 -12.00 0.35
CA THR A 155 -20.31 -10.83 0.06
C THR A 155 -20.33 -10.51 -1.41
N LEU A 156 -21.50 -10.23 -1.97
CA LEU A 156 -21.66 -9.68 -3.32
C LEU A 156 -22.36 -8.33 -3.22
N GLY A 157 -21.67 -7.24 -3.55
CA GLY A 157 -22.25 -5.91 -3.35
C GLY A 157 -21.65 -4.77 -4.15
N VAL A 158 -22.18 -3.59 -3.90
CA VAL A 158 -21.84 -2.32 -4.57
C VAL A 158 -21.50 -1.24 -3.55
N GLY A 159 -20.54 -0.41 -3.91
CA GLY A 159 -20.14 0.77 -3.14
C GLY A 159 -20.77 2.07 -3.64
N PRO A 160 -20.62 3.18 -2.88
CA PRO A 160 -21.04 4.50 -3.34
C PRO A 160 -20.43 4.85 -4.70
N GLY A 161 -21.20 5.55 -5.53
CA GLY A 161 -20.86 5.91 -6.91
C GLY A 161 -21.26 4.87 -7.96
N THR A 162 -21.92 3.77 -7.55
CA THR A 162 -22.31 2.67 -8.44
C THR A 162 -23.78 2.76 -8.84
N THR A 163 -24.09 2.52 -10.12
CA THR A 163 -25.45 2.40 -10.65
C THR A 163 -25.56 1.25 -11.64
N GLY A 164 -26.71 0.60 -11.67
CA GLY A 164 -27.00 -0.56 -12.51
C GLY A 164 -27.13 -1.85 -11.72
N THR A 165 -27.09 -2.99 -12.40
CA THR A 165 -27.48 -4.28 -11.81
C THR A 165 -26.36 -5.30 -11.89
N ILE A 166 -26.26 -6.13 -10.86
CA ILE A 166 -25.42 -7.32 -10.85
C ILE A 166 -26.24 -8.56 -10.50
N TRP A 167 -25.79 -9.68 -11.06
CA TRP A 167 -26.33 -10.99 -10.76
C TRP A 167 -25.23 -11.95 -10.37
N GLY A 168 -25.57 -12.94 -9.54
CA GLY A 168 -24.64 -13.97 -9.08
C GLY A 168 -25.34 -15.27 -8.75
N ASP A 169 -24.69 -16.38 -9.09
CA ASP A 169 -25.16 -17.74 -8.87
C ASP A 169 -23.96 -18.70 -8.75
N ASP A 170 -24.21 -19.97 -8.44
CA ASP A 170 -23.22 -21.05 -8.37
C ASP A 170 -22.01 -20.70 -7.48
N PHE A 171 -22.28 -20.13 -6.30
CA PHE A 171 -21.23 -19.79 -5.33
C PHE A 171 -20.64 -21.07 -4.74
N THR A 172 -19.31 -21.19 -4.81
CA THR A 172 -18.57 -22.31 -4.22
C THR A 172 -17.40 -21.85 -3.36
N VAL A 173 -17.17 -22.57 -2.28
CA VAL A 173 -15.99 -22.45 -1.41
C VAL A 173 -15.49 -23.85 -1.12
N VAL A 174 -14.37 -24.22 -1.70
CA VAL A 174 -13.79 -25.58 -1.58
C VAL A 174 -12.35 -25.50 -1.07
N ALA A 175 -11.85 -26.59 -0.49
CA ALA A 175 -10.43 -26.67 -0.14
C ALA A 175 -9.58 -26.60 -1.43
N CYS A 176 -8.47 -25.87 -1.37
CA CYS A 176 -7.56 -25.68 -2.49
C CYS A 176 -6.35 -26.63 -2.33
N PRO A 177 -6.26 -27.74 -3.10
CA PRO A 177 -5.17 -28.70 -2.97
C PRO A 177 -3.89 -28.26 -3.71
N LEU A 178 -3.87 -27.06 -4.30
CA LEU A 178 -2.78 -26.55 -5.12
C LEU A 178 -2.40 -25.13 -4.74
N ARG A 179 -1.10 -24.86 -4.67
CA ARG A 179 -0.54 -23.51 -4.71
C ARG A 179 -0.05 -23.24 -6.13
N ILE A 180 -0.49 -22.13 -6.73
CA ILE A 180 -0.03 -21.70 -8.05
C ILE A 180 0.93 -20.53 -7.85
N SER A 181 2.07 -20.55 -8.54
CA SER A 181 3.04 -19.46 -8.51
C SER A 181 3.69 -19.28 -9.88
N LEU A 182 4.09 -18.04 -10.17
CA LEU A 182 4.92 -17.74 -11.34
C LEU A 182 6.38 -18.04 -10.98
N GLU A 183 7.07 -18.87 -11.76
CA GLU A 183 8.49 -19.19 -11.53
C GLU A 183 9.43 -18.28 -12.30
N GLU A 184 9.14 -18.12 -13.60
CA GLU A 184 10.01 -17.39 -14.51
C GLU A 184 9.17 -16.71 -15.59
N SER A 185 9.53 -15.47 -15.91
CA SER A 185 8.99 -14.76 -17.07
C SER A 185 10.17 -14.42 -17.96
N SER A 186 10.27 -15.06 -19.14
CA SER A 186 11.38 -14.78 -20.04
C SER A 186 10.96 -14.70 -21.50
N LEU A 187 11.51 -13.70 -22.20
CA LEU A 187 11.52 -13.66 -23.65
C LEU A 187 12.42 -14.79 -24.18
N LYS A 188 11.87 -15.70 -25.01
CA LYS A 188 12.57 -16.86 -25.59
C LYS A 188 12.60 -16.78 -27.12
N SER A 189 13.67 -16.19 -27.68
CA SER A 189 13.99 -16.17 -29.12
C SER A 189 12.85 -15.65 -30.04
N ALA A 190 12.84 -16.04 -31.33
CA ALA A 190 11.81 -15.65 -32.30
C ALA A 190 10.40 -16.22 -32.01
N ALA A 191 10.26 -17.04 -30.95
CA ALA A 191 9.01 -17.67 -30.52
C ALA A 191 8.16 -16.79 -29.57
N GLY A 192 8.64 -15.60 -29.20
CA GLY A 192 7.92 -14.69 -28.31
C GLY A 192 8.27 -14.90 -26.83
N ARG A 193 7.37 -14.48 -25.95
CA ARG A 193 7.53 -14.56 -24.49
C ARG A 193 6.92 -15.85 -23.94
N VAL A 194 7.65 -16.50 -23.04
CA VAL A 194 7.18 -17.72 -22.35
C VAL A 194 7.19 -17.47 -20.85
N LEU A 195 6.06 -17.73 -20.20
CA LEU A 195 5.91 -17.66 -18.75
C LEU A 195 5.85 -19.06 -18.17
N GLY A 196 6.71 -19.37 -17.21
CA GLY A 196 6.73 -20.62 -16.46
C GLY A 196 5.97 -20.51 -15.15
N PHE A 197 5.08 -21.46 -14.88
CA PHE A 197 4.26 -21.55 -13.67
C PHE A 197 4.55 -22.83 -12.92
N SER A 198 4.67 -22.74 -11.59
CA SER A 198 4.68 -23.88 -10.69
C SER A 198 3.29 -24.12 -10.16
N LEU A 199 2.88 -25.38 -10.17
CA LEU A 199 1.76 -25.86 -9.38
C LEU A 199 2.31 -26.81 -8.31
N GLU A 200 2.14 -26.46 -7.04
CA GLU A 200 2.58 -27.26 -5.91
C GLU A 200 1.38 -27.89 -5.19
N ALA A 201 1.37 -29.21 -5.06
CA ALA A 201 0.34 -29.96 -4.35
C ALA A 201 0.50 -29.81 -2.85
N THR A 202 -0.52 -29.26 -2.20
CA THR A 202 -0.63 -29.16 -0.74
C THR A 202 -1.48 -30.29 -0.15
N GLY A 203 -2.21 -31.01 -0.99
CA GLY A 203 -3.02 -32.19 -0.65
C GLY A 203 -3.05 -33.21 -1.78
N ASP A 204 -3.94 -34.18 -1.66
CA ASP A 204 -4.14 -35.21 -2.68
C ASP A 204 -4.75 -34.60 -3.95
N LEU A 205 -4.24 -35.03 -5.11
CA LEU A 205 -4.71 -34.61 -6.43
C LEU A 205 -5.32 -35.79 -7.18
N PRO A 206 -6.31 -35.55 -8.06
CA PRO A 206 -6.79 -36.59 -8.98
C PRO A 206 -5.66 -37.06 -9.90
N GLU A 207 -5.80 -38.24 -10.51
CA GLU A 207 -4.77 -38.83 -11.39
C GLU A 207 -4.35 -37.91 -12.55
N LYS A 208 -5.26 -37.06 -13.01
CA LYS A 208 -5.02 -36.03 -14.01
C LYS A 208 -5.62 -34.71 -13.57
N ILE A 209 -5.00 -33.61 -13.96
CA ILE A 209 -5.55 -32.27 -13.82
C ILE A 209 -5.50 -31.55 -15.15
N ARG A 210 -6.48 -30.68 -15.41
CA ARG A 210 -6.52 -29.79 -16.57
C ARG A 210 -6.19 -28.37 -16.12
N VAL A 211 -5.10 -27.81 -16.62
CA VAL A 211 -4.67 -26.45 -16.34
C VAL A 211 -5.06 -25.57 -17.52
N GLU A 212 -5.80 -24.50 -17.25
CA GLU A 212 -6.12 -23.44 -18.19
C GLU A 212 -5.38 -22.17 -17.78
N LEU A 213 -4.56 -21.64 -18.69
CA LEU A 213 -3.87 -20.37 -18.51
C LEU A 213 -4.40 -19.38 -19.55
N ARG A 214 -4.77 -18.17 -19.13
CA ARG A 214 -5.23 -17.11 -20.04
C ARG A 214 -4.79 -15.74 -19.57
N LEU A 215 -4.63 -14.82 -20.52
CA LEU A 215 -4.51 -13.41 -20.20
C LEU A 215 -5.83 -12.94 -19.57
N ASP A 216 -5.74 -12.13 -18.53
CA ASP A 216 -6.92 -11.60 -17.87
C ASP A 216 -7.61 -10.54 -18.77
N GLY A 217 -8.93 -10.65 -18.95
CA GLY A 217 -9.75 -9.73 -19.75
C GLY A 217 -9.76 -9.92 -21.27
N ASP A 218 -8.89 -10.75 -21.87
CA ASP A 218 -8.90 -11.12 -23.30
C ASP A 218 -7.98 -12.34 -23.56
N GLY A 219 -8.20 -13.09 -24.64
CA GLY A 219 -7.29 -14.13 -25.12
C GLY A 219 -7.81 -15.57 -25.02
N LYS A 220 -7.46 -16.41 -26.00
CA LYS A 220 -7.80 -17.83 -25.97
C LYS A 220 -7.02 -18.55 -24.87
N PRO A 221 -7.69 -19.37 -24.02
CA PRO A 221 -6.99 -20.13 -23.00
C PRO A 221 -6.03 -21.13 -23.64
N GLN A 222 -4.86 -21.29 -23.01
CA GLN A 222 -3.93 -22.36 -23.29
C GLN A 222 -4.16 -23.48 -22.29
N GLU A 223 -4.68 -24.60 -22.79
CA GLU A 223 -4.99 -25.75 -21.97
C GLU A 223 -3.85 -26.77 -21.97
N ARG A 224 -3.60 -27.38 -20.81
CA ARG A 224 -2.67 -28.50 -20.63
C ARG A 224 -3.31 -29.54 -19.71
N VAL A 225 -3.22 -30.81 -20.09
CA VAL A 225 -3.59 -31.92 -19.21
C VAL A 225 -2.31 -32.51 -18.62
N LEU A 226 -2.24 -32.60 -17.30
CA LEU A 226 -1.08 -33.07 -16.55
C LEU A 226 -1.44 -34.35 -15.81
N GLU A 227 -0.62 -35.38 -15.98
CA GLU A 227 -0.68 -36.60 -15.17
C GLU A 227 -0.03 -36.32 -13.81
N THR A 228 -0.76 -36.59 -12.72
CA THR A 228 -0.28 -36.25 -11.38
C THR A 228 0.65 -37.31 -10.82
N ALA A 229 0.37 -38.61 -11.01
CA ALA A 229 1.23 -39.73 -10.64
C ALA A 229 1.95 -39.58 -9.28
N GLY A 230 1.29 -38.98 -8.28
CA GLY A 230 1.87 -38.70 -6.95
C GLY A 230 2.93 -37.59 -6.90
N LYS A 231 3.17 -36.87 -7.99
CA LYS A 231 4.04 -35.68 -8.03
C LYS A 231 3.43 -34.57 -7.21
N ARG A 232 4.29 -33.84 -6.49
CA ARG A 232 3.92 -32.66 -5.72
C ARG A 232 4.17 -31.34 -6.44
N ARG A 233 4.85 -31.35 -7.59
CA ARG A 233 5.16 -30.13 -8.35
C ARG A 233 5.03 -30.36 -9.85
N PHE A 234 4.49 -29.36 -10.54
CA PHE A 234 4.31 -29.34 -11.98
C PHE A 234 4.72 -28.00 -12.56
N ASP A 235 5.49 -28.03 -13.64
CA ASP A 235 5.89 -26.82 -14.36
C ASP A 235 5.08 -26.70 -15.66
N VAL A 236 4.44 -25.55 -15.86
CA VAL A 236 3.58 -25.27 -17.01
C VAL A 236 4.06 -24.01 -17.73
N ALA A 237 4.06 -24.03 -19.05
CA ALA A 237 4.45 -22.90 -19.87
C ALA A 237 3.24 -22.23 -20.53
N PHE A 238 3.20 -20.90 -20.51
CA PHE A 238 2.26 -20.06 -21.25
C PHE A 238 3.00 -19.23 -22.30
N GLN A 239 2.57 -19.29 -23.54
CA GLN A 239 3.19 -18.54 -24.64
C GLN A 239 2.41 -17.28 -24.98
N THR A 240 3.08 -16.15 -25.18
CA THR A 240 2.44 -14.90 -25.60
C THR A 240 3.40 -14.04 -26.42
N ASP A 241 2.85 -13.21 -27.29
CA ASP A 241 3.56 -12.16 -28.03
C ASP A 241 3.60 -10.82 -27.26
N ARG A 242 2.83 -10.70 -26.17
CA ARG A 242 2.78 -9.50 -25.33
C ARG A 242 4.08 -9.31 -24.55
N VAL A 243 4.56 -8.07 -24.56
CA VAL A 243 5.86 -7.67 -23.97
C VAL A 243 5.72 -6.74 -22.77
N ASP A 244 4.53 -6.23 -22.52
CA ASP A 244 4.16 -5.43 -21.35
C ASP A 244 3.92 -6.29 -20.10
N ALA A 245 3.66 -5.68 -18.95
CA ALA A 245 3.27 -6.42 -17.76
C ALA A 245 1.88 -7.06 -17.98
N LEU A 246 1.70 -8.29 -17.50
CA LEU A 246 0.52 -9.09 -17.78
C LEU A 246 -0.10 -9.61 -16.49
N GLN A 247 -1.42 -9.65 -16.45
CA GLN A 247 -2.15 -10.49 -15.49
C GLN A 247 -2.56 -11.78 -16.20
N ILE A 248 -2.27 -12.90 -15.56
CA ILE A 248 -2.57 -14.24 -16.05
C ILE A 248 -3.51 -14.91 -15.07
N ALA A 249 -4.72 -15.23 -15.54
CA ALA A 249 -5.62 -16.10 -14.82
C ALA A 249 -5.20 -17.55 -15.03
N ALA A 250 -4.96 -18.27 -13.94
CA ALA A 250 -4.60 -19.68 -13.93
C ALA A 250 -5.69 -20.47 -13.22
N HIS A 251 -6.39 -21.32 -13.96
CA HIS A 251 -7.43 -22.21 -13.44
C HIS A 251 -6.99 -23.66 -13.57
N VAL A 252 -7.28 -24.46 -12.55
CA VAL A 252 -6.94 -25.89 -12.52
C VAL A 252 -8.18 -26.67 -12.21
N PHE A 253 -8.48 -27.65 -13.05
CA PHE A 253 -9.67 -28.49 -12.97
C PHE A 253 -9.30 -29.96 -12.77
N SER A 254 -10.19 -30.72 -12.14
CA SER A 254 -10.19 -32.18 -12.18
C SER A 254 -10.58 -32.70 -13.57
N PRO A 255 -10.42 -34.00 -13.86
CA PRO A 255 -10.86 -34.60 -15.11
C PRO A 255 -12.37 -34.47 -15.35
N GLU A 256 -13.14 -34.44 -14.26
CA GLU A 256 -14.60 -34.29 -14.25
C GLU A 256 -15.03 -32.82 -14.38
N GLY A 257 -14.07 -31.88 -14.47
CA GLY A 257 -14.33 -30.45 -14.64
C GLY A 257 -14.50 -29.67 -13.34
N LEU A 258 -14.23 -30.25 -12.17
CA LEU A 258 -14.29 -29.54 -10.90
C LEU A 258 -13.13 -28.56 -10.77
N LEU A 259 -13.38 -27.30 -10.44
CA LEU A 259 -12.32 -26.32 -10.18
C LEU A 259 -11.60 -26.65 -8.87
N LEU A 260 -10.30 -26.96 -8.96
CA LEU A 260 -9.43 -27.28 -7.84
C LEU A 260 -8.71 -26.04 -7.31
N ALA A 261 -8.22 -25.19 -8.22
CA ALA A 261 -7.52 -23.96 -7.87
C ALA A 261 -7.73 -22.88 -8.94
N ALA A 262 -7.78 -21.63 -8.49
CA ALA A 262 -7.82 -20.47 -9.36
C ALA A 262 -6.96 -19.35 -8.77
N ASP A 263 -6.05 -18.76 -9.54
CA ASP A 263 -5.27 -17.62 -9.09
C ASP A 263 -5.05 -16.64 -10.24
N THR A 264 -4.79 -15.38 -9.89
CA THR A 264 -4.38 -14.35 -10.86
C THR A 264 -2.97 -13.92 -10.54
N LEU A 265 -2.06 -14.17 -11.48
CA LEU A 265 -0.63 -13.96 -11.32
C LEU A 265 -0.17 -12.77 -12.17
N GLU A 266 0.65 -11.90 -11.58
CA GLU A 266 1.26 -10.77 -12.28
C GLU A 266 2.62 -11.20 -12.86
N ALA A 267 2.77 -11.09 -14.18
CA ALA A 267 4.03 -11.32 -14.87
C ALA A 267 4.64 -9.98 -15.30
N PRO A 268 5.90 -9.68 -14.94
CA PRO A 268 6.53 -8.37 -15.17
C PRO A 268 6.72 -8.07 -16.65
N ALA A 269 6.87 -6.81 -17.09
CA ALA A 269 7.14 -6.51 -18.49
C ALA A 269 8.48 -7.12 -18.96
N VAL A 270 8.66 -7.36 -20.27
CA VAL A 270 9.96 -7.77 -20.84
C VAL A 270 11.03 -6.71 -20.59
N MET A 271 10.63 -5.43 -20.61
CA MET A 271 11.48 -4.28 -20.27
C MET A 271 10.94 -3.56 -19.05
N GLU A 272 11.78 -3.41 -18.03
CA GLU A 272 11.51 -2.56 -16.87
C GLU A 272 12.50 -1.39 -16.86
N VAL A 273 11.99 -0.17 -16.94
CA VAL A 273 12.82 1.03 -17.04
C VAL A 273 13.10 1.59 -15.65
N SER A 274 14.37 1.79 -15.33
CA SER A 274 14.82 2.54 -14.15
C SER A 274 15.55 3.80 -14.61
N LEU A 275 15.08 4.97 -14.14
CA LEU A 275 15.56 6.29 -14.56
C LEU A 275 16.56 6.94 -13.59
N GLY A 276 17.06 6.21 -12.60
CA GLY A 276 17.98 6.76 -11.60
C GLY A 276 17.41 8.03 -10.94
N GLU A 277 18.17 9.12 -10.98
CA GLU A 277 17.81 10.44 -10.43
C GLU A 277 16.50 11.02 -11.01
N ALA A 278 16.07 10.56 -12.20
CA ALA A 278 14.83 10.98 -12.84
C ALA A 278 13.64 10.04 -12.57
N SER A 279 13.75 9.13 -11.60
CA SER A 279 12.69 8.19 -11.22
C SER A 279 11.44 8.89 -10.65
N TYR A 280 11.62 9.99 -9.92
CA TYR A 280 10.50 10.74 -9.38
C TYR A 280 9.70 11.43 -10.49
N ARG A 281 8.46 10.97 -10.68
CA ARG A 281 7.51 11.45 -11.71
C ARG A 281 8.12 11.47 -13.12
N ASN A 282 9.03 10.54 -13.42
CA ASN A 282 9.77 10.48 -14.69
C ASN A 282 10.37 11.84 -15.10
N THR A 283 10.90 12.59 -14.13
CA THR A 283 11.35 13.97 -14.34
C THR A 283 12.83 14.11 -14.02
N LEU A 284 13.60 14.59 -14.98
CA LEU A 284 14.96 15.06 -14.74
C LEU A 284 14.92 16.51 -14.25
N PHE A 285 15.25 16.70 -12.97
CA PHE A 285 15.45 18.00 -12.37
C PHE A 285 16.87 18.50 -12.69
N VAL A 286 16.97 19.63 -13.37
CA VAL A 286 18.25 20.21 -13.81
C VAL A 286 18.52 21.51 -13.07
N THR A 287 19.77 21.74 -12.71
CA THR A 287 20.22 23.05 -12.20
C THR A 287 20.80 23.88 -13.34
N LYS A 288 20.83 25.22 -13.18
CA LYS A 288 21.28 26.17 -14.22
C LYS A 288 22.65 25.84 -14.82
N ASN A 289 23.57 25.31 -14.01
CA ASN A 289 24.95 24.99 -14.41
C ASN A 289 25.25 23.48 -14.34
N GLY A 290 24.25 22.64 -14.06
CA GLY A 290 24.42 21.20 -13.91
C GLY A 290 24.50 20.46 -15.26
N PRO A 291 25.09 19.26 -15.27
CA PRO A 291 25.06 18.41 -16.45
C PRO A 291 23.61 18.02 -16.80
N ARG A 292 23.20 18.27 -18.04
CA ARG A 292 21.93 17.77 -18.59
C ARG A 292 22.14 16.39 -19.17
N VAL A 293 22.10 15.37 -18.33
CA VAL A 293 22.27 13.98 -18.72
C VAL A 293 21.18 13.16 -18.06
N LEU A 294 20.52 12.31 -18.84
CA LEU A 294 19.67 11.25 -18.31
C LEU A 294 20.46 9.95 -18.32
N GLU A 295 20.65 9.37 -17.13
CA GLU A 295 21.23 8.04 -16.94
C GLU A 295 20.19 7.11 -16.36
N GLY A 296 20.18 5.88 -16.85
CA GLY A 296 19.25 4.88 -16.38
C GLY A 296 19.67 3.49 -16.82
N SER A 297 18.82 2.52 -16.52
CA SER A 297 19.00 1.15 -16.97
C SER A 297 17.69 0.49 -17.29
N VAL A 298 17.71 -0.44 -18.24
CA VAL A 298 16.57 -1.31 -18.55
C VAL A 298 16.86 -2.70 -17.99
N GLY A 299 16.01 -3.16 -17.08
CA GLY A 299 15.93 -4.55 -16.68
C GLY A 299 15.23 -5.37 -17.75
N LEU A 300 15.79 -6.52 -18.10
CA LEU A 300 15.31 -7.41 -19.15
C LEU A 300 14.93 -8.76 -18.57
N ASN A 301 13.65 -9.10 -18.73
CA ASN A 301 13.11 -10.42 -18.42
C ASN A 301 13.23 -11.31 -19.67
N ALA A 302 14.45 -11.80 -19.93
CA ALA A 302 14.80 -12.57 -21.13
C ALA A 302 15.89 -13.61 -20.85
N GLU A 303 15.86 -14.73 -21.59
CA GLU A 303 16.87 -15.79 -21.44
C GLU A 303 18.27 -15.32 -21.90
N PRO A 304 19.35 -15.77 -21.23
CA PRO A 304 20.72 -15.38 -21.58
C PRO A 304 21.08 -15.56 -23.07
N ALA A 305 20.65 -16.67 -23.69
CA ALA A 305 20.95 -16.96 -25.10
C ALA A 305 20.28 -15.98 -26.09
N VAL A 306 19.23 -15.28 -25.67
CA VAL A 306 18.53 -14.28 -26.49
C VAL A 306 19.23 -12.93 -26.37
N LEU A 307 19.69 -12.59 -25.15
CA LEU A 307 20.28 -11.30 -24.81
C LEU A 307 21.41 -10.89 -25.76
N GLU A 308 22.33 -11.81 -26.09
CA GLU A 308 23.52 -11.52 -26.91
C GLU A 308 23.20 -11.02 -28.34
N LYS A 309 21.97 -11.22 -28.81
CA LYS A 309 21.50 -10.82 -30.15
C LYS A 309 20.71 -9.52 -30.12
N LEU A 310 20.46 -8.94 -28.95
CA LEU A 310 19.62 -7.77 -28.79
C LEU A 310 20.44 -6.49 -28.79
N THR A 311 19.83 -5.43 -29.32
CA THR A 311 20.27 -4.05 -29.19
C THR A 311 19.14 -3.25 -28.56
N LEU A 312 19.47 -2.48 -27.53
CA LEU A 312 18.56 -1.52 -26.92
C LEU A 312 18.79 -0.15 -27.56
N ARG A 313 17.71 0.48 -28.02
CA ARG A 313 17.69 1.87 -28.43
C ARG A 313 16.82 2.68 -27.47
N THR A 314 17.41 3.69 -26.86
CA THR A 314 16.71 4.68 -26.03
C THR A 314 16.67 6.01 -26.78
N ALA A 315 15.49 6.63 -26.87
CA ALA A 315 15.30 7.89 -27.57
C ALA A 315 14.39 8.84 -26.77
N LEU A 316 14.76 10.12 -26.73
CA LEU A 316 13.89 11.16 -26.22
C LEU A 316 13.23 11.89 -27.39
N VAL A 317 11.90 11.96 -27.41
CA VAL A 317 11.13 12.62 -28.48
C VAL A 317 10.22 13.70 -27.89
N ALA A 318 10.00 14.78 -28.65
CA ALA A 318 9.03 15.81 -28.26
C ALA A 318 7.58 15.32 -28.48
N SER A 319 6.64 15.87 -27.70
CA SER A 319 5.22 15.64 -27.92
C SER A 319 4.80 16.18 -29.29
N GLY A 320 4.26 15.33 -30.17
CA GLY A 320 3.84 15.71 -31.52
C GLY A 320 4.95 15.68 -32.59
N ASN A 321 6.18 15.32 -32.25
CA ASN A 321 7.26 15.12 -33.22
C ASN A 321 7.86 13.72 -33.09
N ALA A 322 8.01 13.01 -34.21
CA ALA A 322 8.59 11.67 -34.25
C ALA A 322 10.13 11.69 -34.29
N THR A 323 10.75 12.83 -34.64
CA THR A 323 12.22 12.93 -34.70
C THR A 323 12.82 12.94 -33.29
N PRO A 324 13.75 12.00 -32.98
CA PRO A 324 14.46 12.00 -31.72
C PRO A 324 15.31 13.25 -31.50
N LEU A 325 15.23 13.81 -30.30
CA LEU A 325 16.07 14.91 -29.84
C LEU A 325 17.41 14.41 -29.26
N ALA A 326 17.40 13.20 -28.72
CA ALA A 326 18.58 12.49 -28.23
C ALA A 326 18.36 10.98 -28.38
N THR A 327 19.43 10.25 -28.67
CA THR A 327 19.40 8.79 -28.79
C THR A 327 20.63 8.15 -28.16
N HIS A 328 20.45 6.96 -27.63
CA HIS A 328 21.52 6.08 -27.17
C HIS A 328 21.23 4.67 -27.68
N GLU A 329 22.25 3.99 -28.21
CA GLU A 329 22.16 2.61 -28.62
C GLU A 329 23.21 1.78 -27.88
N ALA A 330 22.79 0.66 -27.31
CA ALA A 330 23.64 -0.24 -26.54
C ALA A 330 23.40 -1.69 -26.96
N ARG A 331 24.49 -2.46 -27.12
CA ARG A 331 24.39 -3.92 -27.22
C ARG A 331 23.98 -4.49 -25.87
N VAL A 332 23.12 -5.49 -25.88
CA VAL A 332 22.66 -6.16 -24.67
C VAL A 332 23.66 -7.25 -24.31
N THR A 333 24.33 -7.10 -23.16
CA THR A 333 25.32 -8.06 -22.65
C THR A 333 24.90 -8.75 -21.35
N GLY A 334 23.70 -8.43 -20.85
CA GLY A 334 23.17 -8.94 -19.60
C GLY A 334 21.72 -8.51 -19.41
N ASN A 335 21.12 -8.96 -18.31
CA ASN A 335 19.73 -8.65 -17.97
C ASN A 335 19.51 -7.20 -17.52
N ARG A 336 20.58 -6.41 -17.34
CA ARG A 336 20.49 -5.00 -17.03
C ARG A 336 21.35 -4.23 -18.02
N VAL A 337 20.71 -3.35 -18.79
CA VAL A 337 21.35 -2.60 -19.86
C VAL A 337 21.35 -1.12 -19.51
N PRO A 338 22.50 -0.51 -19.19
CA PRO A 338 22.57 0.92 -18.92
C PRO A 338 22.36 1.73 -20.21
N PHE A 339 21.85 2.94 -20.07
CA PHE A 339 21.81 3.92 -21.17
C PHE A 339 22.15 5.31 -20.65
N ARG A 340 22.68 6.16 -21.54
CA ARG A 340 23.04 7.55 -21.24
C ARG A 340 22.65 8.46 -22.39
N LEU A 341 21.76 9.42 -22.13
CA LEU A 341 21.35 10.46 -23.09
C LEU A 341 21.97 11.81 -22.71
N GLY A 342 22.71 12.41 -23.64
CA GLY A 342 23.15 13.81 -23.52
C GLY A 342 22.04 14.77 -23.92
N LEU A 343 21.60 15.62 -23.00
CA LEU A 343 20.43 16.49 -23.15
C LEU A 343 20.78 17.99 -23.12
N SER A 344 22.04 18.34 -23.38
CA SER A 344 22.54 19.72 -23.29
C SER A 344 21.83 20.72 -24.21
N ARG A 345 21.28 20.25 -25.34
CA ARG A 345 20.51 21.06 -26.30
C ARG A 345 19.00 20.89 -26.19
N VAL A 346 18.52 20.07 -25.25
CA VAL A 346 17.09 19.81 -25.07
C VAL A 346 16.54 20.83 -24.07
N PRO A 347 15.53 21.65 -24.42
CA PRO A 347 14.96 22.63 -23.51
C PRO A 347 14.20 21.97 -22.35
N ASN A 348 13.80 22.77 -21.37
CA ASN A 348 12.86 22.29 -20.35
C ASN A 348 11.49 22.07 -21.00
N GLY A 349 10.77 21.03 -20.60
CA GLY A 349 9.51 20.68 -21.23
C GLY A 349 9.06 19.25 -20.96
N ARG A 350 7.98 18.86 -21.64
CA ARG A 350 7.42 17.50 -21.62
C ARG A 350 7.82 16.76 -22.89
N TYR A 351 8.16 15.49 -22.72
CA TYR A 351 8.72 14.59 -23.72
C TYR A 351 8.13 13.20 -23.55
N ARG A 352 8.47 12.31 -24.48
CA ARG A 352 8.32 10.86 -24.29
C ARG A 352 9.70 10.21 -24.37
N LEU A 353 9.97 9.32 -23.42
CA LEU A 353 11.13 8.44 -23.47
C LEU A 353 10.70 7.14 -24.13
N GLN A 354 11.27 6.83 -25.29
CA GLN A 354 10.99 5.63 -26.06
C GLN A 354 12.15 4.65 -25.93
N LEU A 355 11.83 3.39 -25.65
CA LEU A 355 12.80 2.31 -25.56
C LEU A 355 12.37 1.20 -26.51
N ALA A 356 13.31 0.72 -27.33
CA ALA A 356 13.07 -0.34 -28.29
C ALA A 356 14.20 -1.39 -28.21
N LEU A 357 13.83 -2.64 -28.01
CA LEU A 357 14.70 -3.80 -28.18
C LEU A 357 14.57 -4.32 -29.60
N SER A 358 15.70 -4.51 -30.28
CA SER A 358 15.74 -5.04 -31.63
C SER A 358 16.72 -6.21 -31.75
N SER A 359 16.42 -7.15 -32.66
CA SER A 359 17.34 -8.21 -33.10
C SER A 359 17.40 -8.20 -34.62
N GLY A 360 18.60 -8.19 -35.20
CA GLY A 360 18.78 -8.16 -36.65
C GLY A 360 18.04 -7.01 -37.36
N GLY A 361 17.88 -5.86 -36.69
CA GLY A 361 17.17 -4.69 -37.20
C GLY A 361 15.64 -4.72 -37.07
N LYS A 362 15.05 -5.81 -36.53
CA LYS A 362 13.61 -5.90 -36.26
C LYS A 362 13.33 -5.62 -34.78
N THR A 363 12.41 -4.71 -34.50
CA THR A 363 11.90 -4.45 -33.15
C THR A 363 11.18 -5.69 -32.61
N ILE A 364 11.58 -6.14 -31.41
CA ILE A 364 10.97 -7.26 -30.69
C ILE A 364 10.08 -6.77 -29.55
N ALA A 365 10.50 -5.72 -28.86
CA ALA A 365 9.73 -5.11 -27.79
C ALA A 365 9.96 -3.61 -27.80
N GLN A 366 8.91 -2.84 -27.50
CA GLN A 366 9.00 -1.39 -27.36
C GLN A 366 8.13 -0.92 -26.20
N THR A 367 8.56 0.12 -25.51
CA THR A 367 7.78 0.82 -24.50
C THR A 367 8.04 2.32 -24.60
N GLU A 368 7.06 3.11 -24.19
CA GLU A 368 7.23 4.55 -24.04
C GLU A 368 6.59 5.05 -22.75
N GLN A 369 7.21 6.06 -22.15
CA GLN A 369 6.71 6.68 -20.93
C GLN A 369 6.81 8.21 -21.00
N PRO A 370 5.88 8.94 -20.37
CA PRO A 370 5.99 10.38 -20.25
C PRO A 370 7.29 10.73 -19.51
N PHE A 371 7.95 11.78 -19.97
CA PHE A 371 9.18 12.28 -19.37
C PHE A 371 9.18 13.80 -19.32
N ALA A 372 9.79 14.39 -18.30
CA ALA A 372 9.92 15.83 -18.21
C ALA A 372 11.35 16.26 -17.88
N ILE A 373 11.72 17.44 -18.35
CA ILE A 373 12.91 18.16 -17.91
C ILE A 373 12.43 19.44 -17.25
N ARG A 374 12.74 19.60 -15.95
CA ARG A 374 12.33 20.76 -15.14
C ARG A 374 13.55 21.39 -14.49
N GLU A 375 13.53 22.71 -14.33
CA GLU A 375 14.54 23.38 -13.51
C GLU A 375 14.23 23.14 -12.03
N GLU A 376 15.25 22.78 -11.26
CA GLU A 376 15.12 22.63 -9.82
C GLU A 376 15.00 24.02 -9.17
N GLY A 377 13.82 24.31 -8.62
CA GLY A 377 13.56 25.55 -7.90
C GLY A 377 14.05 25.49 -6.45
N PRO A 378 14.22 26.64 -5.77
CA PRO A 378 14.64 26.68 -4.36
C PRO A 378 13.62 26.07 -3.39
N HIS A 379 12.39 25.83 -3.86
CA HIS A 379 11.29 25.28 -3.07
C HIS A 379 10.84 23.91 -3.57
N THR A 380 11.42 23.39 -4.66
CA THR A 380 11.11 22.05 -5.16
C THR A 380 11.46 21.00 -4.10
N VAL A 381 10.49 20.14 -3.81
CA VAL A 381 10.62 18.95 -2.97
C VAL A 381 10.41 17.75 -3.88
N ARG A 382 11.45 16.94 -4.05
CA ARG A 382 11.40 15.71 -4.86
C ARG A 382 11.79 14.50 -4.03
N ILE A 383 11.56 13.32 -4.57
CA ILE A 383 12.01 12.06 -3.99
C ILE A 383 13.20 11.57 -4.83
N ASP A 384 14.29 11.13 -4.21
CA ASP A 384 15.40 10.49 -4.95
C ASP A 384 15.16 8.98 -5.11
N GLU A 385 16.04 8.32 -5.88
CA GLU A 385 16.03 6.87 -6.10
C GLU A 385 16.26 6.03 -4.84
N HIS A 386 16.63 6.67 -3.72
CA HIS A 386 16.82 6.06 -2.42
C HIS A 386 15.67 6.36 -1.46
N HIS A 387 14.58 6.96 -1.97
CA HIS A 387 13.41 7.39 -1.22
C HIS A 387 13.72 8.43 -0.13
N ASN A 388 14.73 9.27 -0.32
CA ASN A 388 14.92 10.49 0.46
C ASN A 388 14.08 11.62 -0.13
N LEU A 389 13.57 12.51 0.71
CA LEU A 389 13.15 13.83 0.23
C LEU A 389 14.39 14.65 -0.10
N ILE A 390 14.38 15.35 -1.23
CA ILE A 390 15.42 16.29 -1.64
C ILE A 390 14.81 17.68 -1.73
N ILE A 391 15.41 18.63 -1.03
CA ILE A 391 15.00 20.03 -1.00
C ILE A 391 16.20 20.89 -1.36
N GLY A 392 16.12 21.62 -2.48
CA GLY A 392 17.23 22.44 -2.97
C GLY A 392 18.54 21.65 -3.13
N GLY A 393 18.45 20.45 -3.70
CA GLY A 393 19.59 19.55 -3.91
C GLY A 393 20.14 18.86 -2.66
N LYS A 394 19.53 19.04 -1.47
CA LYS A 394 19.98 18.41 -0.22
C LYS A 394 18.98 17.36 0.28
N PRO A 395 19.45 16.16 0.67
CA PRO A 395 18.61 15.19 1.37
C PRO A 395 18.03 15.76 2.66
N PHE A 396 16.76 15.46 2.90
CA PHE A 396 15.97 15.93 4.03
C PHE A 396 15.23 14.75 4.65
N PHE A 397 15.44 14.51 5.94
CA PHE A 397 14.71 13.49 6.69
C PHE A 397 13.55 14.17 7.45
N PRO A 398 12.29 13.99 7.02
CA PRO A 398 11.16 14.60 7.70
C PRO A 398 10.96 13.97 9.08
N HIS A 399 11.24 14.75 10.12
CA HIS A 399 10.94 14.42 11.51
C HIS A 399 10.17 15.58 12.12
N GLY A 400 8.87 15.38 12.30
CA GLY A 400 7.97 16.42 12.76
C GLY A 400 7.08 16.03 13.92
N VAL A 401 6.01 16.80 14.08
CA VAL A 401 4.86 16.44 14.89
C VAL A 401 3.61 16.58 14.05
N TYR A 402 2.61 15.77 14.37
CA TYR A 402 1.34 15.77 13.68
C TYR A 402 0.28 16.50 14.52
N GLY A 403 -0.52 17.38 13.91
CA GLY A 403 -1.72 17.96 14.52
C GLY A 403 -1.97 19.43 14.23
N GLY A 404 -3.02 19.99 14.84
CA GLY A 404 -3.41 21.40 14.69
C GLY A 404 -2.59 22.36 15.56
N ALA A 405 -1.29 22.47 15.32
CA ALA A 405 -0.45 23.48 15.97
C ALA A 405 -0.70 24.86 15.34
N PRO A 406 -1.16 25.87 16.10
CA PRO A 406 -1.30 27.23 15.58
C PRO A 406 0.08 27.92 15.45
N PRO A 407 0.19 29.01 14.65
CA PRO A 407 1.45 29.69 14.36
C PRO A 407 2.34 30.03 15.59
N ASP A 408 1.74 30.41 16.72
CA ASP A 408 2.47 30.76 17.96
C ASP A 408 3.18 29.57 18.61
N GLN A 409 2.80 28.34 18.29
CA GLN A 409 3.41 27.12 18.82
C GLN A 409 4.60 26.61 17.99
N LEU A 410 4.80 27.11 16.78
CA LEU A 410 5.88 26.67 15.88
C LEU A 410 7.29 26.88 16.47
N PRO A 411 7.58 27.98 17.21
CA PRO A 411 8.85 28.11 17.92
C PRO A 411 9.11 26.97 18.91
N ASN A 412 8.09 26.49 19.63
CA ASN A 412 8.23 25.37 20.58
C ASN A 412 8.57 24.07 19.85
N ILE A 413 7.90 23.80 18.72
CA ILE A 413 8.18 22.63 17.87
C ILE A 413 9.62 22.69 17.36
N LYS A 414 10.06 23.84 16.85
CA LYS A 414 11.44 24.01 16.38
C LYS A 414 12.46 23.82 17.49
N ALA A 415 12.22 24.42 18.66
CA ALA A 415 13.08 24.30 19.84
C ALA A 415 13.15 22.85 20.36
N GLY A 416 12.08 22.08 20.18
CA GLY A 416 12.05 20.64 20.48
C GLY A 416 12.93 19.77 19.58
N GLY A 417 13.55 20.34 18.53
CA GLY A 417 14.41 19.63 17.58
C GLY A 417 13.67 19.10 16.36
N PHE A 418 12.37 19.38 16.21
CA PHE A 418 11.60 18.96 15.04
C PHE A 418 11.87 19.89 13.84
N ASN A 419 11.78 19.34 12.62
CA ASN A 419 12.00 20.07 11.38
C ASN A 419 10.75 20.18 10.49
N THR A 420 9.70 19.42 10.82
CA THR A 420 8.47 19.32 10.03
C THR A 420 7.21 19.48 10.89
N LEU A 421 6.14 20.05 10.34
CA LEU A 421 4.79 20.03 10.91
C LEU A 421 3.83 19.37 9.92
N PHE A 422 3.04 18.41 10.39
CA PHE A 422 1.95 17.81 9.62
C PHE A 422 0.64 18.42 10.10
N ALA A 423 0.10 19.39 9.34
CA ALA A 423 -0.96 20.28 9.79
C ALA A 423 -2.35 19.79 9.40
N TYR A 424 -3.27 19.73 10.38
CA TYR A 424 -4.70 19.57 10.15
C TYR A 424 -5.37 20.94 9.97
N ASP A 425 -5.23 21.49 8.77
CA ASP A 425 -6.01 22.63 8.31
C ASP A 425 -6.14 22.57 6.78
N SER A 426 -7.29 22.97 6.29
CA SER A 426 -7.61 23.00 4.86
C SER A 426 -8.04 24.39 4.37
N ASN A 427 -8.12 25.38 5.27
CA ASN A 427 -8.42 26.76 4.90
C ASN A 427 -7.17 27.44 4.32
N PRO A 428 -7.18 27.91 3.07
CA PRO A 428 -6.00 28.47 2.43
C PRO A 428 -5.40 29.72 3.12
N GLU A 429 -6.24 30.59 3.71
CA GLU A 429 -5.77 31.81 4.38
C GLU A 429 -5.05 31.48 5.70
N SER A 430 -5.63 30.58 6.49
CA SER A 430 -5.03 30.09 7.73
C SER A 430 -3.73 29.32 7.45
N LEU A 431 -3.74 28.45 6.43
CA LEU A 431 -2.55 27.73 5.97
C LEU A 431 -1.44 28.68 5.51
N ARG A 432 -1.77 29.77 4.81
CA ARG A 432 -0.77 30.78 4.45
C ARG A 432 -0.10 31.39 5.68
N LYS A 433 -0.87 31.80 6.70
CA LYS A 433 -0.30 32.33 7.96
C LYS A 433 0.57 31.32 8.68
N LEU A 434 0.16 30.04 8.67
CA LEU A 434 0.94 28.95 9.25
C LEU A 434 2.27 28.76 8.50
N LEU A 435 2.21 28.76 7.17
CA LEU A 435 3.37 28.65 6.29
C LEU A 435 4.33 29.85 6.46
N ASP A 436 3.81 31.08 6.51
CA ASP A 436 4.60 32.30 6.74
C ASP A 436 5.38 32.18 8.05
N LYS A 437 4.71 31.75 9.12
CA LYS A 437 5.36 31.55 10.42
C LYS A 437 6.34 30.38 10.42
N ALA A 438 6.03 29.30 9.71
CA ALA A 438 6.95 28.17 9.56
C ALA A 438 8.23 28.57 8.83
N GLN A 439 8.13 29.41 7.79
CA GLN A 439 9.27 29.99 7.12
C GLN A 439 10.13 30.83 8.08
N GLU A 440 9.50 31.70 8.88
CA GLU A 440 10.18 32.54 9.88
C GLU A 440 11.02 31.70 10.88
N VAL A 441 10.47 30.58 11.37
CA VAL A 441 11.14 29.73 12.36
C VAL A 441 12.02 28.62 11.75
N GLY A 442 12.01 28.47 10.42
CA GLY A 442 12.75 27.42 9.72
C GLY A 442 12.18 26.01 9.91
N LEU A 443 10.85 25.87 9.84
CA LEU A 443 10.11 24.61 9.74
C LEU A 443 9.57 24.40 8.33
N ARG A 444 9.35 23.14 7.98
CA ARG A 444 8.63 22.71 6.78
C ARG A 444 7.23 22.22 7.16
N VAL A 445 6.23 22.45 6.32
CA VAL A 445 4.83 22.12 6.64
C VAL A 445 4.20 21.30 5.54
N MET A 446 3.54 20.23 5.92
CA MET A 446 2.58 19.53 5.08
C MET A 446 1.17 20.02 5.37
N ILE A 447 0.43 20.34 4.31
CA ILE A 447 -0.87 21.02 4.41
C ILE A 447 -1.99 20.18 3.80
N SER A 448 -3.18 20.23 4.38
CA SER A 448 -4.34 19.43 3.96
C SER A 448 -5.33 20.18 3.05
N ALA A 449 -4.87 21.19 2.30
CA ALA A 449 -5.75 22.04 1.49
C ALA A 449 -6.47 21.30 0.35
N ALA A 450 -5.97 20.13 -0.06
CA ALA A 450 -6.60 19.30 -1.08
C ALA A 450 -7.72 18.39 -0.52
N LEU A 451 -7.71 18.11 0.78
CA LEU A 451 -8.66 17.21 1.45
C LEU A 451 -10.14 17.54 1.16
N PRO A 452 -10.59 18.82 1.17
CA PRO A 452 -12.00 19.15 0.92
C PRO A 452 -12.50 18.79 -0.49
N PHE A 453 -11.62 18.46 -1.43
CA PHE A 453 -11.96 18.14 -2.82
C PHE A 453 -12.08 16.63 -3.07
N ALA A 454 -11.79 15.80 -2.07
CA ALA A 454 -11.94 14.36 -2.17
C ALA A 454 -13.37 13.94 -2.55
N GLY A 455 -13.48 13.15 -3.62
CA GLY A 455 -14.76 12.68 -4.16
C GLY A 455 -15.55 13.73 -4.95
N LYS A 456 -14.97 14.93 -5.20
CA LYS A 456 -15.63 16.02 -5.93
C LYS A 456 -15.03 16.31 -7.31
N LEU A 457 -14.01 15.56 -7.73
CA LEU A 457 -13.43 15.68 -9.06
C LEU A 457 -14.25 14.87 -10.08
N PRO A 458 -14.40 15.36 -11.33
CA PRO A 458 -13.80 16.57 -11.91
C PRO A 458 -14.56 17.88 -11.61
N ALA A 459 -15.72 17.83 -10.96
CA ALA A 459 -16.63 18.99 -10.82
C ALA A 459 -16.00 20.21 -10.11
N GLU A 460 -15.16 20.00 -9.09
CA GLU A 460 -14.48 21.08 -8.36
C GLU A 460 -13.00 21.25 -8.74
N ARG A 461 -12.57 20.74 -9.90
CA ARG A 461 -11.17 20.75 -10.33
C ARG A 461 -10.57 22.16 -10.44
N ASP A 462 -11.33 23.14 -10.92
CA ASP A 462 -10.85 24.52 -11.04
C ASP A 462 -10.67 25.20 -9.68
N LYS A 463 -11.52 24.89 -8.70
CA LYS A 463 -11.36 25.37 -7.32
C LYS A 463 -10.13 24.76 -6.65
N LEU A 464 -9.91 23.45 -6.84
CA LEU A 464 -8.69 22.79 -6.37
C LEU A 464 -7.46 23.44 -7.01
N ARG A 465 -7.52 23.74 -8.32
CA ARG A 465 -6.45 24.42 -9.04
C ARG A 465 -6.13 25.78 -8.42
N GLU A 466 -7.14 26.59 -8.13
CA GLU A 466 -6.96 27.90 -7.49
C GLU A 466 -6.26 27.78 -6.13
N VAL A 467 -6.70 26.85 -5.28
CA VAL A 467 -6.08 26.58 -3.97
C VAL A 467 -4.63 26.14 -4.13
N VAL A 468 -4.34 25.20 -5.03
CA VAL A 468 -2.99 24.68 -5.25
C VAL A 468 -2.07 25.77 -5.76
N LEU A 469 -2.48 26.49 -6.81
CA LEU A 469 -1.71 27.60 -7.37
C LEU A 469 -1.48 28.73 -6.37
N GLY A 470 -2.40 28.93 -5.42
CA GLY A 470 -2.25 29.92 -4.37
C GLY A 470 -1.13 29.60 -3.38
N LEU A 471 -0.88 28.33 -3.06
CA LEU A 471 0.02 27.94 -1.96
C LEU A 471 1.32 27.26 -2.41
N LYS A 472 1.37 26.68 -3.62
CA LYS A 472 2.49 25.87 -4.13
C LYS A 472 3.86 26.55 -4.08
N ASP A 473 3.93 27.87 -4.25
CA ASP A 473 5.20 28.59 -4.35
C ASP A 473 5.75 29.00 -2.96
N HIS A 474 5.07 28.62 -1.86
CA HIS A 474 5.49 29.00 -0.52
C HIS A 474 6.72 28.21 -0.06
N SER A 475 7.78 28.90 0.41
CA SER A 475 9.07 28.25 0.71
C SER A 475 9.06 27.26 1.87
N ALA A 476 8.13 27.40 2.81
CA ALA A 476 7.94 26.45 3.92
C ALA A 476 7.10 25.22 3.54
N LEU A 477 6.48 25.18 2.35
CA LEU A 477 5.72 24.02 1.92
C LEU A 477 6.65 22.80 1.79
N LEU A 478 6.20 21.66 2.30
CA LEU A 478 6.85 20.36 2.14
C LEU A 478 6.09 19.48 1.15
N GLY A 479 4.76 19.56 1.16
CA GLY A 479 3.90 18.70 0.37
C GLY A 479 2.43 18.80 0.77
N TRP A 480 1.62 18.02 0.06
CA TRP A 480 0.17 18.03 0.15
C TRP A 480 -0.35 16.77 0.84
N TYR A 481 -1.00 16.94 1.98
CA TYR A 481 -1.73 15.87 2.65
C TYR A 481 -3.11 15.70 1.99
N LEU A 482 -3.35 14.54 1.38
CA LEU A 482 -4.55 14.35 0.56
C LEU A 482 -5.73 13.79 1.35
N TYR A 483 -5.48 12.84 2.25
CA TYR A 483 -6.53 12.15 2.98
C TYR A 483 -6.05 11.50 4.27
N ASP A 484 -6.99 11.40 5.22
CA ASP A 484 -6.82 10.81 6.55
C ASP A 484 -7.48 9.44 6.60
N GLU A 485 -6.70 8.37 6.74
CA GLU A 485 -7.18 6.98 6.94
C GLU A 485 -8.31 6.56 5.96
N PRO A 486 -8.15 6.74 4.62
CA PRO A 486 -9.22 6.41 3.66
C PRO A 486 -9.59 4.93 3.69
N ASP A 487 -8.63 4.07 4.04
CA ASP A 487 -8.77 2.64 4.23
C ASP A 487 -9.67 2.27 5.41
N GLY A 488 -9.57 2.96 6.53
CA GLY A 488 -10.48 2.81 7.66
C GLY A 488 -11.87 3.38 7.43
N GLN A 489 -12.00 4.34 6.51
CA GLN A 489 -13.26 5.00 6.15
C GLN A 489 -13.99 4.35 4.97
N GLY A 490 -13.38 3.35 4.31
CA GLY A 490 -13.95 2.68 3.14
C GLY A 490 -14.01 3.56 1.89
N VAL A 491 -13.11 4.53 1.77
CA VAL A 491 -12.99 5.45 0.63
C VAL A 491 -12.27 4.73 -0.50
N ALA A 492 -12.83 4.70 -1.71
CA ALA A 492 -12.19 3.98 -2.83
C ALA A 492 -10.80 4.55 -3.18
N PRO A 493 -9.77 3.71 -3.46
CA PRO A 493 -8.44 4.16 -3.86
C PRO A 493 -8.43 5.10 -5.08
N SER A 494 -9.40 4.98 -5.98
CA SER A 494 -9.55 5.86 -7.15
C SER A 494 -9.79 7.31 -6.77
N ILE A 495 -10.51 7.58 -5.67
CA ILE A 495 -10.78 8.94 -5.20
C ILE A 495 -9.47 9.64 -4.79
N ILE A 496 -8.58 8.89 -4.13
CA ILE A 496 -7.30 9.38 -3.68
C ILE A 496 -6.37 9.60 -4.86
N ARG A 497 -6.40 8.67 -5.83
CA ARG A 497 -5.66 8.77 -7.09
C ARG A 497 -6.07 10.01 -7.90
N ASP A 498 -7.36 10.29 -8.04
CA ASP A 498 -7.85 11.47 -8.75
C ASP A 498 -7.32 12.77 -8.10
N LEU A 499 -7.28 12.83 -6.76
CA LEU A 499 -6.68 13.95 -6.04
C LEU A 499 -5.18 14.06 -6.28
N HIS A 500 -4.46 12.95 -6.15
CA HIS A 500 -3.02 12.90 -6.37
C HIS A 500 -2.65 13.37 -7.78
N GLU A 501 -3.34 12.88 -8.80
CA GLU A 501 -3.11 13.24 -10.20
C GLU A 501 -3.40 14.73 -10.44
N ALA A 502 -4.52 15.25 -9.94
CA ALA A 502 -4.86 16.67 -10.08
C ALA A 502 -3.85 17.59 -9.37
N VAL A 503 -3.49 17.29 -8.12
CA VAL A 503 -2.49 18.07 -7.37
C VAL A 503 -1.13 17.99 -8.05
N SER A 504 -0.68 16.82 -8.50
CA SER A 504 0.59 16.63 -9.19
C SER A 504 0.66 17.37 -10.53
N GLU A 505 -0.47 17.56 -11.21
CA GLU A 505 -0.54 18.36 -12.43
C GLU A 505 -0.35 19.86 -12.15
N PHE A 506 -0.99 20.37 -11.10
CA PHE A 506 -0.96 21.80 -10.74
C PHE A 506 0.33 22.20 -10.00
N ASP A 507 0.83 21.29 -9.16
CA ASP A 507 2.07 21.40 -8.41
C ASP A 507 2.96 20.16 -8.62
N PRO A 508 3.69 20.14 -9.75
CA PRO A 508 4.63 19.06 -10.04
C PRO A 508 5.87 19.08 -9.13
N ASP A 509 6.07 20.15 -8.36
CA ASP A 509 7.31 20.42 -7.63
C ASP A 509 7.23 20.02 -6.15
N HIS A 510 6.07 19.53 -5.68
CA HIS A 510 5.89 19.00 -4.32
C HIS A 510 5.19 17.63 -4.32
N PRO A 511 5.54 16.75 -3.37
CA PRO A 511 4.93 15.45 -3.23
C PRO A 511 3.56 15.51 -2.52
N THR A 512 2.76 14.47 -2.74
CA THR A 512 1.51 14.23 -2.03
C THR A 512 1.62 13.04 -1.08
N TRP A 513 0.87 13.05 0.01
CA TRP A 513 0.98 12.06 1.09
C TRP A 513 -0.41 11.66 1.59
N VAL A 514 -0.53 10.44 2.08
CA VAL A 514 -1.76 9.87 2.69
C VAL A 514 -1.35 8.99 3.87
N VAL A 515 -2.13 9.01 4.95
CA VAL A 515 -1.97 8.08 6.08
C VAL A 515 -3.00 6.95 6.02
N PHE A 516 -2.58 5.76 6.44
CA PHE A 516 -3.37 4.52 6.40
C PHE A 516 -3.31 3.79 7.75
N ASP A 517 -4.47 3.27 8.20
CA ASP A 517 -4.64 2.62 9.52
C ASP A 517 -5.10 1.14 9.44
N LYS A 518 -5.26 0.59 8.24
CA LYS A 518 -5.68 -0.81 7.97
C LYS A 518 -4.61 -1.57 7.18
N PRO A 519 -3.70 -2.30 7.86
CA PRO A 519 -2.64 -3.05 7.21
C PRO A 519 -3.11 -4.05 6.16
N ASP A 520 -4.26 -4.69 6.39
CA ASP A 520 -4.89 -5.62 5.44
C ASP A 520 -5.33 -4.93 4.15
N ALA A 521 -5.57 -3.61 4.19
CA ALA A 521 -5.96 -2.81 3.04
C ALA A 521 -4.79 -2.11 2.32
N PHE A 522 -3.59 -2.06 2.90
CA PHE A 522 -2.47 -1.26 2.37
C PHE A 522 -2.16 -1.53 0.89
N HIS A 523 -2.20 -2.79 0.47
CA HIS A 523 -1.95 -3.19 -0.92
C HIS A 523 -2.88 -2.52 -1.95
N ARG A 524 -4.12 -2.17 -1.55
CA ARG A 524 -5.10 -1.49 -2.41
C ARG A 524 -4.75 -0.03 -2.69
N TYR A 525 -3.95 0.58 -1.80
CA TYR A 525 -3.58 1.98 -1.86
C TYR A 525 -2.11 2.19 -2.28
N ALA A 526 -1.38 1.13 -2.64
CA ALA A 526 -0.06 1.27 -3.22
C ALA A 526 -0.11 2.18 -4.46
N GLY A 527 0.73 3.22 -4.50
CA GLY A 527 0.82 4.16 -5.61
C GLY A 527 -0.30 5.21 -5.72
N VAL A 528 -1.17 5.39 -4.73
CA VAL A 528 -2.20 6.45 -4.76
C VAL A 528 -1.69 7.84 -4.32
N SER A 529 -0.45 7.91 -3.84
CA SER A 529 0.25 9.14 -3.42
C SER A 529 1.77 8.92 -3.54
N ASP A 530 2.59 9.97 -3.42
CA ASP A 530 4.05 9.87 -3.53
C ASP A 530 4.70 9.26 -2.26
N LEU A 531 4.15 9.54 -1.07
CA LEU A 531 4.61 8.96 0.20
C LEU A 531 3.49 8.22 0.94
N PHE A 532 3.84 7.02 1.42
CA PHE A 532 2.92 6.13 2.11
C PHE A 532 3.09 6.28 3.64
N MET A 533 2.13 6.88 4.34
CA MET A 533 2.21 7.03 5.80
C MET A 533 1.38 5.97 6.52
N ILE A 534 1.82 5.52 7.68
CA ILE A 534 1.09 4.56 8.53
C ILE A 534 1.08 5.01 10.00
N ASP A 535 0.02 4.69 10.73
CA ASP A 535 -0.18 5.10 12.12
C ASP A 535 -0.36 3.93 13.11
N PRO A 536 0.69 3.12 13.33
CA PRO A 536 0.63 2.02 14.28
C PRO A 536 0.56 2.54 15.72
N TYR A 537 -0.62 2.44 16.35
CA TYR A 537 -0.85 2.80 17.75
C TYR A 537 -1.01 1.56 18.66
N PRO A 538 0.08 1.06 19.30
CA PRO A 538 0.02 -0.15 20.13
C PRO A 538 -0.51 0.06 21.55
N LEU A 539 -0.46 1.29 22.10
CA LEU A 539 -0.75 1.55 23.51
C LEU A 539 -2.24 1.79 23.75
N LEU A 540 -3.03 0.76 23.48
CA LEU A 540 -4.43 0.69 23.84
C LEU A 540 -4.61 0.31 25.32
N ALA A 541 -5.83 0.47 25.84
CA ALA A 541 -6.20 -0.03 27.17
C ALA A 541 -5.96 -1.55 27.31
N THR A 542 -6.14 -2.29 26.22
CA THR A 542 -5.60 -3.65 26.06
C THR A 542 -4.38 -3.55 25.15
N ARG A 543 -3.20 -3.46 25.75
CA ARG A 543 -1.95 -3.12 25.04
C ARG A 543 -1.62 -4.20 23.99
N TYR A 544 -1.25 -3.74 22.79
CA TYR A 544 -0.54 -4.58 21.83
C TYR A 544 0.98 -4.51 22.10
N PRO A 545 1.75 -5.51 21.68
CA PRO A 545 3.21 -5.41 21.65
C PRO A 545 3.67 -4.18 20.84
N LEU A 546 4.80 -3.58 21.23
CA LEU A 546 5.37 -2.47 20.45
C LEU A 546 5.79 -2.91 19.03
N THR A 547 6.01 -4.21 18.80
CA THR A 547 6.27 -4.79 17.47
C THR A 547 5.15 -4.52 16.48
N LYS A 548 3.94 -4.11 16.91
CA LYS A 548 2.91 -3.61 16.00
C LYS A 548 3.45 -2.54 15.04
N VAL A 549 4.40 -1.70 15.50
CA VAL A 549 5.08 -0.71 14.66
C VAL A 549 5.90 -1.39 13.56
N SER A 550 6.76 -2.36 13.91
CA SER A 550 7.57 -3.09 12.92
C SER A 550 6.71 -3.92 11.96
N ASP A 551 5.66 -4.57 12.48
CA ASP A 551 4.77 -5.43 11.69
C ASP A 551 4.05 -4.61 10.62
N TRP A 552 3.58 -3.42 10.98
CA TRP A 552 2.92 -2.51 10.03
C TRP A 552 3.92 -1.90 9.05
N MET A 553 5.16 -1.60 9.48
CA MET A 553 6.22 -1.16 8.56
C MET A 553 6.53 -2.22 7.50
N GLU A 554 6.67 -3.50 7.88
CA GLU A 554 6.89 -4.59 6.92
C GLU A 554 5.67 -4.80 6.00
N THR A 555 4.45 -4.69 6.54
CA THR A 555 3.23 -4.77 5.74
C THR A 555 3.14 -3.64 4.71
N ALA A 556 3.49 -2.41 5.11
CA ALA A 556 3.53 -1.26 4.21
C ALA A 556 4.61 -1.40 3.14
N HIS A 557 5.83 -1.82 3.51
CA HIS A 557 6.92 -2.08 2.56
C HIS A 557 6.55 -3.17 1.56
N ALA A 558 5.88 -4.24 2.00
CA ALA A 558 5.36 -5.28 1.12
C ALA A 558 4.28 -4.73 0.17
N ALA A 559 3.33 -3.95 0.69
CA ALA A 559 2.26 -3.34 -0.09
C ALA A 559 2.79 -2.42 -1.20
N VAL A 560 3.76 -1.55 -0.88
CA VAL A 560 4.39 -0.66 -1.88
C VAL A 560 5.52 -1.33 -2.67
N LYS A 561 5.74 -2.64 -2.47
CA LYS A 561 6.84 -3.43 -3.07
C LYS A 561 8.22 -2.76 -2.89
N ARG A 562 8.42 -2.03 -1.79
CA ARG A 562 9.57 -1.15 -1.52
C ARG A 562 9.89 -0.17 -2.67
N ARG A 563 8.87 0.34 -3.37
CA ARG A 563 9.00 1.33 -4.46
C ARG A 563 8.60 2.75 -4.05
N GLN A 564 8.20 2.94 -2.80
CA GLN A 564 7.79 4.23 -2.25
C GLN A 564 8.37 4.42 -0.85
N PRO A 565 8.70 5.65 -0.43
CA PRO A 565 9.01 5.94 0.96
C PRO A 565 7.82 5.63 1.87
N VAL A 566 8.09 4.95 2.98
CA VAL A 566 7.13 4.73 4.07
C VAL A 566 7.45 5.63 5.24
N ILE A 567 6.48 6.36 5.76
CA ILE A 567 6.60 7.27 6.91
C ILE A 567 5.79 6.71 8.06
N ALA A 568 6.37 6.67 9.26
CA ALA A 568 5.64 6.23 10.45
C ALA A 568 5.05 7.42 11.20
N VAL A 569 3.86 7.22 11.77
CA VAL A 569 3.17 8.13 12.67
C VAL A 569 3.10 7.45 14.05
N PRO A 570 4.17 7.51 14.88
CA PRO A 570 4.15 6.86 16.19
C PRO A 570 3.12 7.48 17.14
N GLN A 571 2.59 6.68 18.05
CA GLN A 571 1.69 7.17 19.11
C GLN A 571 2.44 8.11 20.06
N ALA A 572 1.92 9.34 20.20
CA ALA A 572 2.36 10.38 21.12
C ALA A 572 1.15 11.03 21.83
N PHE A 573 0.06 10.28 22.00
CA PHE A 573 -1.16 10.71 22.68
C PHE A 573 -1.73 9.59 23.56
N GLY A 574 -2.64 9.96 24.46
CA GLY A 574 -3.42 9.03 25.29
C GLY A 574 -4.71 9.69 25.79
N TRP A 575 -5.73 8.87 26.03
CA TRP A 575 -7.03 9.32 26.58
C TRP A 575 -7.12 9.18 28.09
N ASP A 576 -6.08 8.66 28.73
CA ASP A 576 -5.92 8.58 30.18
C ASP A 576 -5.72 9.96 30.84
N VAL A 577 -5.32 10.96 30.06
CA VAL A 577 -5.22 12.37 30.50
C VAL A 577 -6.49 13.20 30.21
N VAL A 578 -7.53 12.58 29.65
CA VAL A 578 -8.79 13.24 29.28
C VAL A 578 -9.86 13.01 30.34
N THR A 579 -10.42 14.09 30.88
CA THR A 579 -11.55 14.03 31.81
C THR A 579 -12.87 13.71 31.09
N ASN A 580 -13.81 13.09 31.79
CA ASN A 580 -15.15 12.75 31.31
C ASN A 580 -15.20 11.77 30.12
N VAL A 581 -14.11 11.08 29.81
CA VAL A 581 -14.12 10.04 28.77
C VAL A 581 -14.88 8.80 29.29
N PRO A 582 -15.91 8.29 28.58
CA PRO A 582 -16.70 7.15 29.07
C PRO A 582 -15.88 5.86 29.24
N LYS A 583 -14.81 5.73 28.45
CA LYS A 583 -13.83 4.64 28.52
C LYS A 583 -12.51 5.13 27.92
N VAL A 584 -11.43 5.02 28.69
CA VAL A 584 -10.06 5.22 28.19
C VAL A 584 -9.73 4.07 27.24
N SER A 585 -9.47 4.40 25.97
CA SER A 585 -9.08 3.40 24.95
C SER A 585 -7.61 3.45 24.57
N TYR A 586 -6.94 4.59 24.74
CA TYR A 586 -5.51 4.76 24.49
C TYR A 586 -4.83 5.28 25.75
N GLN A 587 -3.62 4.80 26.01
CA GLN A 587 -2.77 5.22 27.11
C GLN A 587 -1.64 6.10 26.61
N THR A 588 -1.27 7.09 27.41
CA THR A 588 -0.18 8.00 27.13
C THR A 588 1.14 7.21 27.16
N PRO A 589 1.97 7.25 26.11
CA PRO A 589 3.26 6.59 26.11
C PRO A 589 4.16 7.10 27.24
N THR A 590 4.91 6.21 27.86
CA THR A 590 6.10 6.63 28.61
C THR A 590 7.20 7.09 27.64
N PRO A 591 8.18 7.89 28.09
CA PRO A 591 9.32 8.28 27.25
C PRO A 591 10.08 7.08 26.65
N ALA A 592 10.22 5.98 27.39
CA ALA A 592 10.88 4.76 26.91
C ALA A 592 10.06 4.06 25.81
N GLU A 593 8.74 4.00 25.96
CA GLU A 593 7.84 3.43 24.96
C GLU A 593 7.81 4.25 23.68
N TYR A 594 7.72 5.58 23.80
CA TYR A 594 7.81 6.47 22.64
C TYR A 594 9.15 6.29 21.90
N ARG A 595 10.26 6.30 22.64
CA ARG A 595 11.60 6.08 22.07
C ARG A 595 11.68 4.74 21.35
N ALA A 596 11.22 3.65 21.96
CA ALA A 596 11.20 2.34 21.33
C ALA A 596 10.33 2.31 20.07
N MET A 597 9.11 2.89 20.08
CA MET A 597 8.25 2.96 18.89
C MET A 597 8.90 3.74 17.74
N ALA A 598 9.47 4.91 18.02
CA ALA A 598 10.15 5.72 17.02
C ALA A 598 11.34 4.97 16.39
N TYR A 599 12.16 4.31 17.23
CA TYR A 599 13.30 3.55 16.75
C TYR A 599 12.93 2.22 16.08
N LEU A 600 11.82 1.58 16.45
CA LEU A 600 11.29 0.43 15.70
C LEU A 600 10.94 0.84 14.28
N ALA A 601 10.27 1.98 14.09
CA ALA A 601 10.01 2.49 12.75
C ALA A 601 11.32 2.71 11.96
N LEU A 602 12.34 3.33 12.56
CA LEU A 602 13.64 3.55 11.91
C LEU A 602 14.39 2.23 11.62
N ALA A 603 14.35 1.26 12.54
CA ALA A 603 14.94 -0.06 12.35
C ALA A 603 14.31 -0.83 11.18
N HIS A 604 13.07 -0.49 10.82
CA HIS A 604 12.34 -1.04 9.68
C HIS A 604 12.28 -0.07 8.49
N ASP A 605 13.31 0.76 8.32
CA ASP A 605 13.52 1.67 7.18
C ASP A 605 12.40 2.71 6.97
N ALA A 606 11.85 3.26 8.06
CA ALA A 606 11.01 4.45 7.96
C ALA A 606 11.80 5.63 7.41
N ARG A 607 11.21 6.33 6.44
CA ARG A 607 11.79 7.49 5.74
C ARG A 607 11.37 8.83 6.34
N GLY A 608 10.74 8.76 7.51
CA GLY A 608 10.32 9.91 8.31
C GLY A 608 9.54 9.49 9.54
N LEU A 609 9.40 10.43 10.47
CA LEU A 609 8.62 10.28 11.70
C LEU A 609 7.66 11.46 11.86
N ALA A 610 6.40 11.14 12.09
CA ALA A 610 5.32 12.12 12.24
C ALA A 610 4.45 11.79 13.48
N PRO A 611 5.01 11.78 14.70
CA PRO A 611 4.29 11.43 15.92
C PRO A 611 2.98 12.21 16.08
N TYR A 612 1.89 11.47 16.28
CA TYR A 612 0.56 12.01 16.54
C TYR A 612 0.28 11.97 18.05
N CYS A 613 -0.02 13.08 18.75
CA CYS A 613 -0.17 14.43 18.24
C CYS A 613 0.39 15.52 19.15
N TYR A 614 0.67 16.69 18.57
CA TYR A 614 1.19 17.86 19.30
C TYR A 614 0.14 18.53 20.20
N HIS A 615 -1.12 18.51 19.80
CA HIS A 615 -2.23 19.08 20.55
C HIS A 615 -2.73 18.07 21.60
N VAL A 616 -3.15 18.57 22.77
CA VAL A 616 -3.59 17.71 23.87
C VAL A 616 -5.04 18.04 24.21
N TYR A 617 -5.92 17.05 24.04
CA TYR A 617 -7.27 17.11 24.56
C TYR A 617 -7.26 16.85 26.07
N THR A 618 -8.09 17.57 26.83
CA THR A 618 -8.16 17.42 28.30
C THR A 618 -9.56 17.14 28.82
N GLU A 619 -10.58 17.32 27.98
CA GLU A 619 -11.97 17.03 28.33
C GLU A 619 -12.70 16.42 27.13
N TYR A 620 -13.58 15.46 27.42
CA TYR A 620 -14.51 14.85 26.47
C TYR A 620 -15.94 15.32 26.76
N ASP A 621 -16.61 15.88 25.75
CA ASP A 621 -17.98 16.39 25.86
C ASP A 621 -18.95 15.48 25.10
N ALA A 622 -19.65 14.61 25.84
CA ALA A 622 -20.61 13.67 25.28
C ALA A 622 -21.83 14.35 24.62
N SER A 623 -22.11 15.61 24.95
CA SER A 623 -23.26 16.35 24.43
C SER A 623 -22.99 16.99 23.06
N LYS A 624 -21.72 17.14 22.69
CA LYS A 624 -21.31 17.83 21.48
C LYS A 624 -21.61 16.98 20.23
N LYS A 625 -22.38 17.53 19.30
CA LYS A 625 -22.55 16.96 17.96
C LYS A 625 -21.29 17.24 17.14
N GLY A 626 -20.64 16.21 16.61
CA GLY A 626 -19.37 16.31 15.88
C GLY A 626 -18.18 15.89 16.74
N TRP A 627 -17.01 16.52 16.56
CA TRP A 627 -15.78 16.18 17.28
C TRP A 627 -15.90 16.50 18.80
N PRO A 628 -16.02 15.49 19.68
CA PRO A 628 -16.40 15.68 21.08
C PRO A 628 -15.21 16.04 22.00
N TRP A 629 -13.99 16.08 21.46
CA TRP A 629 -12.78 16.33 22.23
C TRP A 629 -12.50 17.84 22.34
N LYS A 630 -12.31 18.34 23.57
CA LYS A 630 -12.00 19.74 23.86
C LYS A 630 -10.49 19.91 24.01
N LEU A 631 -9.92 20.78 23.17
CA LEU A 631 -8.51 21.12 23.20
C LEU A 631 -8.17 21.77 24.55
N GLY A 632 -7.23 21.17 25.29
CA GLY A 632 -6.75 21.71 26.55
C GLY A 632 -5.47 22.52 26.43
N GLY A 633 -4.65 22.24 25.41
CA GLY A 633 -3.38 22.91 25.15
C GLY A 633 -2.46 22.03 24.30
N TYR A 634 -1.16 22.11 24.53
CA TYR A 634 -0.13 21.43 23.72
C TYR A 634 0.82 20.63 24.60
N LEU A 635 1.53 19.67 23.99
CA LEU A 635 2.43 18.75 24.68
C LEU A 635 3.42 19.42 25.65
N PRO A 636 4.11 20.54 25.31
CA PRO A 636 5.09 21.15 26.23
C PRO A 636 4.51 21.49 27.60
N ASP A 637 3.26 21.98 27.64
CA ASP A 637 2.61 22.42 28.88
C ASP A 637 1.78 21.32 29.52
N LYS A 638 1.10 20.50 28.70
CA LYS A 638 0.13 19.52 29.20
C LYS A 638 0.72 18.16 29.51
N GLN A 639 1.82 17.79 28.84
CA GLN A 639 2.50 16.52 29.04
C GLN A 639 4.03 16.70 28.99
N PRO A 640 4.63 17.50 29.88
CA PRO A 640 6.04 17.89 29.81
C PRO A 640 7.00 16.70 29.83
N ARG A 641 6.67 15.63 30.57
CA ARG A 641 7.49 14.40 30.61
C ARG A 641 7.52 13.66 29.27
N LEU A 642 6.38 13.54 28.59
CA LEU A 642 6.34 12.93 27.27
C LEU A 642 7.05 13.83 26.26
N TRP A 643 6.80 15.14 26.31
CA TRP A 643 7.47 16.11 25.46
C TRP A 643 9.00 16.05 25.60
N GLU A 644 9.53 16.03 26.82
CA GLU A 644 10.97 15.87 27.07
C GLU A 644 11.52 14.60 26.41
N GLY A 645 10.83 13.46 26.59
CA GLY A 645 11.19 12.20 25.92
C GLY A 645 11.19 12.33 24.39
N MET A 646 10.18 12.97 23.81
CA MET A 646 10.09 13.18 22.37
C MET A 646 11.21 14.09 21.85
N THR A 647 11.54 15.18 22.56
CA THR A 647 12.63 16.09 22.18
C THR A 647 14.01 15.46 22.33
N ALA A 648 14.18 14.51 23.25
CA ALA A 648 15.41 13.71 23.32
C ALA A 648 15.57 12.84 22.06
N VAL A 649 14.52 12.14 21.64
CA VAL A 649 14.52 11.34 20.40
C VAL A 649 14.72 12.23 19.18
N ALA A 650 14.10 13.42 19.11
CA ALA A 650 14.31 14.36 18.02
C ALA A 650 15.77 14.79 17.87
N ARG A 651 16.47 15.07 18.98
CA ARG A 651 17.91 15.34 18.97
C ARG A 651 18.73 14.16 18.48
N GLU A 652 18.41 12.95 18.94
CA GLU A 652 19.07 11.72 18.49
C GLU A 652 18.87 11.50 16.98
N VAL A 653 17.64 11.66 16.46
CA VAL A 653 17.35 11.51 15.04
C VAL A 653 18.05 12.58 14.19
N ASN A 654 18.15 13.82 14.67
CA ASN A 654 18.92 14.86 13.98
C ASN A 654 20.40 14.48 13.86
N ALA A 655 20.99 13.89 14.90
CA ALA A 655 22.37 13.39 14.85
C ALA A 655 22.52 12.21 13.89
N LEU A 656 21.49 11.36 13.77
CA LEU A 656 21.48 10.19 12.88
C LEU A 656 21.06 10.49 11.44
N ALA A 657 20.53 11.68 11.14
CA ALA A 657 19.98 12.00 9.82
C ALA A 657 20.94 11.68 8.66
N PRO A 658 22.25 12.01 8.72
CA PRO A 658 23.18 11.62 7.65
C PRO A 658 23.27 10.11 7.40
N ALA A 659 23.22 9.29 8.45
CA ALA A 659 23.22 7.84 8.34
C ALA A 659 21.87 7.30 7.84
N LEU A 660 20.75 7.88 8.31
CA LEU A 660 19.40 7.50 7.86
C LEU A 660 19.16 7.82 6.38
N LEU A 661 19.81 8.85 5.85
CA LEU A 661 19.67 9.30 4.45
C LEU A 661 20.59 8.55 3.47
N CYS A 662 21.46 7.66 3.95
CA CYS A 662 22.38 6.91 3.08
C CYS A 662 21.66 5.87 2.21
N ALA A 663 22.24 5.52 1.07
CA ALA A 663 21.66 4.55 0.13
C ALA A 663 21.66 3.10 0.65
N ASP A 664 22.72 2.66 1.32
CA ASP A 664 22.86 1.29 1.83
C ASP A 664 22.27 1.16 3.23
N ARG A 665 21.03 0.65 3.27
CA ARG A 665 20.24 0.44 4.48
C ARG A 665 19.74 -0.99 4.50
N GLN A 666 20.01 -1.70 5.59
CA GLN A 666 19.70 -3.12 5.71
C GLN A 666 19.00 -3.41 7.04
N PRO A 667 17.66 -3.38 7.08
CA PRO A 667 16.87 -3.86 8.21
C PRO A 667 17.14 -5.34 8.50
N PHE A 668 17.03 -5.74 9.76
CA PHE A 668 17.13 -7.13 10.20
C PHE A 668 16.41 -7.35 11.53
N VAL A 669 16.09 -8.61 11.81
CA VAL A 669 15.61 -9.07 13.11
C VAL A 669 16.43 -10.30 13.51
N GLU A 670 17.01 -10.28 14.71
CA GLU A 670 17.79 -11.40 15.25
C GLU A 670 17.35 -11.70 16.69
N GLY A 671 16.64 -12.82 16.87
CA GLY A 671 15.96 -13.12 18.13
C GLY A 671 14.89 -12.07 18.44
N ALA A 672 14.96 -11.46 19.62
CA ALA A 672 14.06 -10.38 20.03
C ALA A 672 14.57 -8.97 19.65
N ILE A 673 15.75 -8.86 19.01
CA ILE A 673 16.35 -7.58 18.65
C ILE A 673 15.99 -7.22 17.21
N HIS A 674 15.38 -6.04 17.05
CA HIS A 674 15.14 -5.41 15.76
C HIS A 674 16.27 -4.43 15.47
N GLY A 675 16.70 -4.30 14.22
CA GLY A 675 17.77 -3.37 13.90
C GLY A 675 17.91 -3.02 12.44
N ILE A 676 18.75 -2.03 12.17
CA ILE A 676 19.14 -1.63 10.82
C ILE A 676 20.63 -1.32 10.77
N ARG A 677 21.29 -1.77 9.69
CA ARG A 677 22.65 -1.35 9.35
C ARG A 677 22.57 -0.23 8.33
N LEU A 678 23.30 0.86 8.59
CA LEU A 678 23.38 2.04 7.75
C LEU A 678 24.83 2.22 7.32
N ARG A 679 25.11 2.23 6.01
CA ARG A 679 26.48 2.36 5.47
C ARG A 679 26.58 3.59 4.57
N PRO A 680 26.72 4.79 5.15
CA PRO A 680 26.98 6.00 4.37
C PRO A 680 28.26 5.85 3.54
N ALA A 681 28.22 6.31 2.28
CA ALA A 681 29.37 6.29 1.39
C ALA A 681 30.53 7.09 2.01
N GLY A 682 31.68 6.44 2.21
CA GLY A 682 32.84 7.05 2.86
C GLY A 682 32.70 7.28 4.37
N GLY A 683 31.60 6.84 4.99
CA GLY A 683 31.36 6.93 6.43
C GLY A 683 31.51 5.59 7.16
N LYS A 684 31.33 5.62 8.48
CA LYS A 684 31.33 4.41 9.32
C LYS A 684 29.98 3.71 9.25
N GLU A 685 29.98 2.38 9.32
CA GLU A 685 28.75 1.61 9.51
C GLU A 685 28.13 1.97 10.87
N THR A 686 26.89 2.44 10.84
CA THR A 686 26.05 2.68 12.02
C THR A 686 25.04 1.54 12.14
N VAL A 687 24.84 1.03 13.35
CA VAL A 687 23.86 -0.02 13.66
C VAL A 687 22.93 0.48 14.74
N ILE A 688 21.63 0.48 14.45
CA ILE A 688 20.56 0.75 15.42
C ILE A 688 20.02 -0.60 15.88
N LEU A 689 19.89 -0.79 17.19
CA LEU A 689 19.25 -1.94 17.83
C LEU A 689 18.10 -1.49 18.73
N VAL A 690 17.01 -2.24 18.71
CA VAL A 690 15.82 -1.99 19.51
C VAL A 690 15.33 -3.30 20.12
N ASN A 691 15.09 -3.29 21.43
CA ASN A 691 14.36 -4.33 22.12
C ASN A 691 12.92 -3.84 22.35
N PRO A 692 11.91 -4.35 21.60
CA PRO A 692 10.51 -3.97 21.78
C PRO A 692 9.85 -4.66 22.99
N GLY A 693 10.53 -5.62 23.62
CA GLY A 693 9.98 -6.48 24.66
C GLY A 693 9.95 -5.83 26.04
N GLU A 694 9.14 -6.43 26.92
CA GLU A 694 9.03 -6.04 28.33
C GLU A 694 10.16 -6.59 29.20
N GLU A 695 10.93 -7.54 28.67
CA GLU A 695 12.08 -8.15 29.33
C GLU A 695 13.39 -7.78 28.62
N PRO A 696 14.53 -7.74 29.33
CA PRO A 696 15.83 -7.60 28.70
C PRO A 696 16.12 -8.70 27.67
N ALA A 697 16.70 -8.33 26.53
CA ALA A 697 17.03 -9.25 25.45
C ALA A 697 18.55 -9.31 25.21
N PRO A 698 19.15 -10.50 25.00
CA PRO A 698 20.57 -10.60 24.68
C PRO A 698 20.88 -9.96 23.32
N ILE A 699 22.01 -9.25 23.24
CA ILE A 699 22.55 -8.73 21.98
C ILE A 699 23.49 -9.78 21.39
N PRO A 700 23.20 -10.33 20.20
CA PRO A 700 24.07 -11.29 19.53
C PRO A 700 25.52 -10.79 19.42
N VAL A 701 26.48 -11.70 19.67
CA VAL A 701 27.93 -11.37 19.66
C VAL A 701 28.36 -10.74 18.34
N GLY A 702 27.80 -11.20 17.21
CA GLY A 702 28.07 -10.65 15.88
C GLY A 702 27.66 -9.19 15.70
N LEU A 703 26.66 -8.71 16.44
CA LEU A 703 26.16 -7.32 16.36
C LEU A 703 26.95 -6.36 17.25
N ARG A 704 27.64 -6.87 18.28
CA ARG A 704 28.42 -6.06 19.25
C ARG A 704 29.92 -6.07 18.98
N ARG A 705 30.42 -6.97 18.13
CA ARG A 705 31.85 -7.11 17.84
C ARG A 705 32.39 -5.90 17.08
N ASN A 706 33.49 -5.31 17.56
CA ASN A 706 34.15 -4.13 16.98
C ASN A 706 33.22 -2.91 16.84
N MET A 707 32.23 -2.79 17.73
CA MET A 707 31.30 -1.67 17.76
C MET A 707 31.54 -0.80 18.99
N ARG A 708 31.28 0.50 18.86
CA ARG A 708 31.26 1.47 19.96
C ARG A 708 29.87 2.10 20.05
N VAL A 709 29.32 2.21 21.25
CA VAL A 709 28.04 2.87 21.47
C VAL A 709 28.20 4.38 21.27
N ILE A 710 27.32 4.96 20.46
CA ILE A 710 27.22 6.40 20.24
C ILE A 710 25.93 6.98 20.82
N ILE A 711 24.88 6.17 20.97
CA ILE A 711 23.65 6.56 21.65
C ILE A 711 23.23 5.44 22.62
N PRO A 712 23.14 5.74 23.93
CA PRO A 712 23.45 7.04 24.56
C PRO A 712 24.96 7.36 24.52
N GLU A 713 25.29 8.65 24.47
CA GLU A 713 26.69 9.11 24.46
C GLU A 713 27.45 8.66 25.73
N GLY A 714 28.74 8.37 25.59
CA GLY A 714 29.61 8.00 26.72
C GLY A 714 29.47 6.56 27.24
N ALA A 715 28.58 5.74 26.66
CA ALA A 715 28.36 4.36 27.09
C ALA A 715 29.52 3.38 26.77
N GLY A 716 30.45 3.75 25.88
CA GLY A 716 31.65 2.96 25.60
C GLY A 716 31.35 1.69 24.79
N ALA A 717 31.66 0.52 25.36
CA ALA A 717 31.45 -0.77 24.72
C ALA A 717 29.98 -1.21 24.80
N PRO A 718 29.45 -1.90 23.78
CA PRO A 718 28.08 -2.39 23.80
C PRO A 718 27.84 -3.42 24.92
N PRO A 719 26.71 -3.32 25.65
CA PRO A 719 26.36 -4.28 26.68
C PRO A 719 26.06 -5.67 26.08
N GLU A 720 25.97 -6.68 26.94
CA GLU A 720 25.57 -8.03 26.52
C GLU A 720 24.05 -8.17 26.34
N THR A 721 23.28 -7.33 27.02
CA THR A 721 21.81 -7.31 26.97
C THR A 721 21.30 -5.89 26.73
N LEU A 722 20.18 -5.78 26.02
CA LEU A 722 19.43 -4.55 25.84
C LEU A 722 18.20 -4.59 26.75
N ALA A 723 18.06 -3.59 27.62
CA ALA A 723 16.97 -3.52 28.59
C ALA A 723 15.58 -3.49 27.93
N ARG A 724 14.52 -3.61 28.74
CA ARG A 724 13.13 -3.38 28.32
C ARG A 724 13.00 -2.08 27.55
N TYR A 725 12.37 -2.13 26.37
CA TYR A 725 12.20 -0.96 25.48
C TYR A 725 13.53 -0.23 25.18
N GLY A 726 14.64 -0.96 25.29
CA GLY A 726 15.98 -0.43 25.14
C GLY A 726 16.28 -0.12 23.68
N VAL A 727 16.97 0.99 23.46
CA VAL A 727 17.52 1.39 22.16
C VAL A 727 19.00 1.63 22.33
N LEU A 728 19.78 1.08 21.41
CA LEU A 728 21.22 1.23 21.34
C LEU A 728 21.61 1.62 19.92
N VAL A 729 22.38 2.69 19.75
CA VAL A 729 22.99 3.01 18.46
C VAL A 729 24.50 2.94 18.58
N MET A 730 25.11 2.25 17.63
CA MET A 730 26.52 1.94 17.63
C MET A 730 27.15 2.29 16.29
N GLU A 731 28.45 2.53 16.30
CA GLU A 731 29.25 2.66 15.08
C GLU A 731 30.39 1.65 15.11
N ARG A 732 30.83 1.23 13.92
CA ARG A 732 32.03 0.43 13.78
C ARG A 732 33.23 1.21 14.34
N ALA A 733 33.92 0.61 15.31
CA ALA A 733 35.16 1.16 15.83
C ALA A 733 36.19 1.26 14.69
N GLY A 734 36.90 2.39 14.60
CA GLY A 734 38.05 2.48 13.70
C GLY A 734 39.11 1.47 14.14
N GLN A 735 39.85 0.91 13.18
CA GLN A 735 41.06 0.14 13.51
C GLN A 735 42.08 0.99 14.25
#